data_AF-A8BVH9-F1
#
_entry.id   AF-A8BVH9-F1
#
_cell.length_a   1.000
_cell.length_b   1.000
_cell.length_c   1.000
_cell.angle_alpha   90.00
_cell.angle_beta   90.00
_cell.angle_gamma   90.00
#
_symmetry.space_group_name_H-M   'P 1'
#
loop_
_entity.id
_entity.type
_entity.pdbx_description
1 polymer ?
#
loop_
_entity_poly.entity_id
_entity_poly.type
_entity_poly.pdbx_seq_one_letter_code
_entity_poly.pdbx_strand_id
1 'polypeptide(L)'
;MFCRFVLAGVILQFVWTAQIAEKAGTATCADQTTNCADEACNVLIDGKLYCSQCKADPADRAPVNGVCTDVSSDTAVCKTHAGGKCTGCNGNSFMYKGGCYERAKPPGNAMCQAADAGKCTEAVAGNKYFVPPADTDDAHDSVVSCGDATGVTLTGDKIYTGVAGCATCEKPEQLSASGTKAATCTACQEGKYLKTATDSATSCVTEEECTGTEGFFVKNGGTKTCEACDPGCKTCKTEAAKCTSCKDDKPYLKKDNGSDTGTCVTETECKNQSTHYADDTEPKTCKACAEGTSNGCATCEKGADGAVACKTCENQKKVQPNKKGCVESCPLNSNEEKTSGVCECVEGYVPEEAGTGCMKKSDPPAAPCNTPGCKTCSEPKTSKEVCTECEGTKALTPTGQCIDACGDLGGYYAGTNEGGKKACKKCEVENCLLCNGQGQCETCKDGYYKKETACAKCDTSCKTCANGNSNGCTSCEPKKALSYEGEGNTGTCKPGCEPNANNCEKCELTVDGTAYCSKCKEAGQFPQNGVCSAAAGKAITCTTKGTGVCDKCANGLLRMNGGCYETTKFPGKSVCLAAAEASDACQTPADGYKLNNGALITCSAGCKTCTSQDQCDTCKAGYAKTGGNTKKCVPCATECSECNANDATKCTVCAAGYYPSKEKCIACDKSDGGSITGVANCASCAPPSAGSGSVLCYLMNGESTGGSTNKSGLSTGAIAGISVAAVVIVAGLVGFLCWWFICRGKA
;
A
#
# COMPACT_ATOMS: atom_id res chain seq x y z
N MET A 1 -37.29 -12.40 35.37
CA MET A 1 -35.86 -12.46 34.98
C MET A 1 -35.71 -12.53 33.46
N PHE A 2 -36.41 -11.65 32.76
CA PHE A 2 -36.34 -11.40 31.33
C PHE A 2 -36.08 -9.90 31.23
N CYS A 3 -34.82 -9.48 31.06
CA CYS A 3 -34.48 -8.09 30.67
C CYS A 3 -32.96 -7.82 30.48
N ARG A 4 -32.11 -8.79 30.10
CA ARG A 4 -30.66 -8.51 29.88
C ARG A 4 -29.99 -9.22 28.71
N PHE A 5 -30.70 -9.56 27.63
CA PHE A 5 -30.06 -10.05 26.40
C PHE A 5 -30.68 -9.55 25.09
N VAL A 6 -31.27 -8.34 25.11
CA VAL A 6 -31.58 -7.58 23.89
C VAL A 6 -30.73 -6.32 23.93
N LEU A 7 -29.46 -6.45 23.56
CA LEU A 7 -28.51 -5.40 23.16
C LEU A 7 -27.14 -6.05 22.89
N ALA A 8 -27.06 -6.84 21.82
CA ALA A 8 -25.80 -7.38 21.30
C ALA A 8 -25.89 -7.59 19.77
N GLY A 9 -26.46 -6.60 19.08
CA GLY A 9 -26.74 -6.66 17.64
C GLY A 9 -26.46 -5.36 16.88
N VAL A 10 -25.64 -4.46 17.45
CA VAL A 10 -25.11 -3.27 16.74
C VAL A 10 -23.73 -2.91 17.32
N ILE A 11 -22.71 -3.74 17.09
CA ILE A 11 -21.29 -3.34 17.14
C ILE A 11 -20.54 -4.21 16.13
N LEU A 12 -20.55 -3.79 14.85
CA LEU A 12 -19.58 -4.26 13.86
C LEU A 12 -19.59 -3.34 12.63
N GLN A 13 -19.41 -2.05 12.85
CA GLN A 13 -18.70 -1.13 11.96
C GLN A 13 -17.93 -0.15 12.85
N PHE A 14 -16.75 0.28 12.38
CA PHE A 14 -15.67 0.98 13.10
C PHE A 14 -14.68 0.09 13.87
N VAL A 15 -13.91 -0.71 13.13
CA VAL A 15 -12.48 -0.85 13.42
C VAL A 15 -11.71 -0.51 12.15
N TRP A 16 -11.70 0.78 11.85
CA TRP A 16 -10.54 1.44 11.25
C TRP A 16 -10.10 2.52 12.23
N THR A 17 -8.80 2.78 12.26
CA THR A 17 -8.07 3.65 13.19
C THR A 17 -7.80 3.08 14.59
N ALA A 18 -6.91 2.09 14.64
CA ALA A 18 -5.96 2.00 15.74
C ALA A 18 -4.56 1.77 15.17
N GLN A 19 -3.98 2.81 14.55
CA GLN A 19 -2.52 2.94 14.36
C GLN A 19 -2.12 4.32 13.82
N ILE A 20 -2.47 5.39 14.52
CA ILE A 20 -1.53 6.49 14.78
C ILE A 20 -1.80 6.95 16.22
N ALA A 21 -1.48 6.09 17.19
CA ALA A 21 -1.02 6.63 18.47
C ALA A 21 0.44 7.01 18.23
N GLU A 22 0.64 8.11 17.50
CA GLU A 22 1.83 8.92 17.73
C GLU A 22 1.91 9.14 19.23
N LYS A 23 3.14 9.04 19.71
CA LYS A 23 3.53 9.37 21.06
C LYS A 23 3.16 10.85 21.27
N ALA A 24 1.91 11.14 21.63
CA ALA A 24 1.49 12.44 22.09
C ALA A 24 2.20 12.65 23.42
N GLY A 25 3.40 13.23 23.36
CA GLY A 25 3.88 14.00 24.49
C GLY A 25 2.74 14.93 24.89
N THR A 26 2.43 14.99 26.18
CA THR A 26 1.47 15.95 26.73
C THR A 26 1.69 17.31 26.07
N ALA A 27 0.69 17.82 25.34
CA ALA A 27 0.79 19.11 24.66
C ALA A 27 1.24 20.17 25.68
N THR A 28 2.41 20.74 25.47
CA THR A 28 2.99 21.72 26.40
C THR A 28 2.61 23.11 25.94
N CYS A 29 1.93 23.86 26.81
CA CYS A 29 1.62 25.26 26.53
C CYS A 29 2.90 26.07 26.48
N ALA A 30 2.91 27.15 25.70
CA ALA A 30 4.09 27.97 25.43
C ALA A 30 4.77 28.51 26.69
N ASP A 31 4.03 28.62 27.79
CA ASP A 31 4.51 29.09 29.10
C ASP A 31 4.74 27.95 30.11
N GLN A 32 4.70 26.68 29.68
CA GLN A 32 4.91 25.47 30.50
C GLN A 32 4.06 25.40 31.79
N THR A 33 2.93 26.12 31.84
CA THR A 33 2.10 26.24 33.04
C THR A 33 1.43 24.91 33.39
N THR A 34 1.58 24.45 34.64
CA THR A 34 0.90 23.25 35.17
C THR A 34 -0.56 23.48 35.56
N ASN A 35 -1.05 24.73 35.44
CA ASN A 35 -2.37 25.18 35.88
C ASN A 35 -3.43 25.20 34.78
N CYS A 36 -3.04 24.90 33.53
CA CYS A 36 -3.99 24.71 32.45
C CYS A 36 -4.77 23.40 32.69
N ALA A 37 -6.07 23.40 32.41
CA ALA A 37 -6.88 22.19 32.52
C ALA A 37 -6.41 21.15 31.50
N ASP A 38 -6.70 19.87 31.77
CA ASP A 38 -6.37 18.78 30.86
C ASP A 38 -7.05 19.03 29.50
N GLU A 39 -6.31 18.82 28.41
CA GLU A 39 -6.74 19.08 27.02
C GLU A 39 -7.08 20.54 26.66
N ALA A 40 -7.00 21.48 27.62
CA ALA A 40 -7.25 22.90 27.39
C ALA A 40 -6.04 23.64 26.80
N CYS A 41 -4.91 22.96 26.62
CA CYS A 41 -3.75 23.48 25.91
C CYS A 41 -3.90 23.32 24.39
N ASN A 42 -4.85 24.05 23.81
CA ASN A 42 -5.35 23.82 22.46
C ASN A 42 -5.53 25.09 21.62
N VAL A 43 -5.24 26.27 22.17
CA VAL A 43 -5.35 27.54 21.44
C VAL A 43 -4.06 27.80 20.66
N LEU A 44 -4.09 27.61 19.35
CA LEU A 44 -2.92 27.84 18.49
C LEU A 44 -2.84 29.31 18.03
N ILE A 45 -1.76 30.01 18.40
CA ILE A 45 -1.47 31.38 17.95
C ILE A 45 -0.01 31.45 17.51
N ASP A 46 0.24 31.84 16.26
CA ASP A 46 1.57 31.90 15.63
C ASP A 46 2.46 30.67 15.92
N GLY A 47 1.89 29.47 15.78
CA GLY A 47 2.60 28.20 15.93
C GLY A 47 2.85 27.75 17.37
N LYS A 48 2.31 28.46 18.37
CA LYS A 48 2.41 28.13 19.80
C LYS A 48 1.04 27.81 20.39
N LEU A 49 0.99 26.83 21.30
CA LEU A 49 -0.22 26.44 22.02
C LEU A 49 -0.36 27.23 23.33
N TYR A 50 -1.59 27.70 23.59
CA TYR A 50 -1.97 28.48 24.75
C TYR A 50 -3.19 27.85 25.43
N CYS A 51 -3.42 28.24 26.68
CA CYS A 51 -4.49 27.69 27.50
C CYS A 51 -5.84 28.35 27.18
N SER A 52 -6.87 27.56 26.85
CA SER A 52 -8.26 28.03 26.72
C SER A 52 -9.05 27.98 28.03
N GLN A 53 -8.57 27.22 29.01
CA GLN A 53 -9.26 27.02 30.28
C GLN A 53 -8.29 26.59 31.38
N CYS A 54 -8.33 27.31 32.51
CA CYS A 54 -7.58 26.96 33.70
C CYS A 54 -8.28 25.88 34.51
N LYS A 55 -7.51 25.17 35.33
CA LYS A 55 -8.07 24.27 36.34
C LYS A 55 -9.03 25.04 37.24
N ALA A 56 -10.17 24.43 37.53
CA ALA A 56 -11.23 25.03 38.35
C ALA A 56 -10.86 25.14 39.84
N ASP A 57 -9.69 24.64 40.25
CA ASP A 57 -9.13 24.80 41.59
C ASP A 57 -7.70 25.38 41.49
N PRO A 58 -7.45 26.59 42.02
CA PRO A 58 -8.43 27.49 42.67
C PRO A 58 -9.45 28.08 41.69
N ALA A 59 -10.66 28.37 42.18
CA ALA A 59 -11.83 28.78 41.38
C ALA A 59 -11.68 30.12 40.65
N ASP A 60 -10.77 30.97 41.12
CA ASP A 60 -10.59 32.34 40.65
C ASP A 60 -9.45 32.47 39.62
N ARG A 61 -9.29 31.46 38.76
CA ARG A 61 -8.30 31.48 37.68
C ARG A 61 -8.92 31.51 36.31
N ALA A 62 -8.31 32.28 35.41
CA ALA A 62 -8.68 32.31 34.01
C ALA A 62 -7.45 32.62 33.13
N PRO A 63 -7.50 32.30 31.81
CA PRO A 63 -6.41 32.61 30.91
C PRO A 63 -6.34 34.11 30.63
N VAL A 64 -5.22 34.72 31.00
CA VAL A 64 -4.82 36.08 30.63
C VAL A 64 -3.57 35.98 29.76
N ASN A 65 -3.64 36.49 28.52
CA ASN A 65 -2.61 36.27 27.49
C ASN A 65 -2.25 34.78 27.29
N GLY A 66 -3.24 33.89 27.44
CA GLY A 66 -3.06 32.44 27.29
C GLY A 66 -2.37 31.75 28.48
N VAL A 67 -2.12 32.48 29.57
CA VAL A 67 -1.50 32.01 30.81
C VAL A 67 -2.54 31.98 31.92
N CYS A 68 -2.57 30.90 32.70
CA CYS A 68 -3.50 30.80 33.83
C CYS A 68 -3.06 31.66 35.01
N THR A 69 -3.78 32.76 35.22
CA THR A 69 -3.53 33.72 36.30
C THR A 69 -4.68 33.74 37.29
N ASP A 70 -4.40 34.17 38.51
CA ASP A 70 -5.43 34.51 39.50
C ASP A 70 -6.09 35.83 39.07
N VAL A 71 -7.40 35.80 38.85
CA VAL A 71 -8.20 36.91 38.35
C VAL A 71 -9.18 37.44 39.41
N SER A 72 -9.06 37.01 40.67
CA SER A 72 -9.87 37.50 41.79
C SER A 72 -9.77 39.02 42.02
N SER A 73 -8.65 39.61 41.61
CA SER A 73 -8.35 41.04 41.75
C SER A 73 -7.96 41.74 40.43
N ASP A 74 -7.70 40.99 39.36
CA ASP A 74 -7.26 41.51 38.05
C ASP A 74 -8.44 41.81 37.11
N THR A 75 -9.33 42.70 37.56
CA THR A 75 -10.51 43.17 36.80
C THR A 75 -10.16 44.15 35.67
N ALA A 76 -8.89 44.53 35.57
CA ALA A 76 -8.38 45.41 34.52
C ALA A 76 -8.28 44.69 33.17
N VAL A 77 -8.10 43.37 33.18
CA VAL A 77 -8.01 42.53 31.97
C VAL A 77 -9.15 41.54 31.89
N CYS A 78 -9.34 40.69 32.90
CA CYS A 78 -10.45 39.75 32.99
C CYS A 78 -11.53 40.31 33.92
N LYS A 79 -12.55 40.95 33.34
CA LYS A 79 -13.63 41.63 34.07
C LYS A 79 -14.51 40.66 34.84
N THR A 80 -14.88 39.56 34.19
CA THR A 80 -15.72 38.49 34.75
C THR A 80 -15.15 37.15 34.33
N HIS A 81 -15.25 36.16 35.22
CA HIS A 81 -14.75 34.81 35.00
C HIS A 81 -15.72 33.76 35.54
N ALA A 82 -15.70 32.57 34.94
CA ALA A 82 -16.45 31.42 35.42
C ALA A 82 -15.80 30.12 34.94
N GLY A 83 -15.73 29.11 35.81
CA GLY A 83 -15.32 27.75 35.43
C GLY A 83 -13.91 27.64 34.83
N GLY A 84 -12.97 28.49 35.26
CA GLY A 84 -11.61 28.50 34.72
C GLY A 84 -11.41 29.34 33.45
N LYS A 85 -12.40 30.14 33.03
CA LYS A 85 -12.38 30.97 31.81
C LYS A 85 -12.73 32.42 32.10
N CYS A 86 -12.26 33.33 31.26
CA CYS A 86 -12.82 34.68 31.22
C CYS A 86 -14.15 34.64 30.48
N THR A 87 -15.16 35.32 31.02
CA THR A 87 -16.50 35.52 30.42
C THR A 87 -16.76 36.98 30.07
N GLY A 88 -15.82 37.86 30.40
CA GLY A 88 -15.87 39.29 30.11
C GLY A 88 -14.45 39.87 30.16
N CYS A 89 -14.01 40.58 29.13
CA CYS A 89 -12.72 41.28 29.10
C CYS A 89 -12.88 42.79 29.37
N ASN A 90 -11.78 43.49 29.66
CA ASN A 90 -11.82 44.93 29.94
C ASN A 90 -10.64 45.70 29.33
N GLY A 91 -10.76 47.03 29.30
CA GLY A 91 -9.68 47.91 28.86
C GLY A 91 -9.19 47.59 27.44
N ASN A 92 -7.87 47.60 27.26
CA ASN A 92 -7.20 47.35 25.98
C ASN A 92 -6.95 45.85 25.70
N SER A 93 -7.76 44.98 26.30
CA SER A 93 -7.75 43.55 26.03
C SER A 93 -8.96 43.13 25.19
N PHE A 94 -8.95 41.90 24.68
CA PHE A 94 -10.04 41.35 23.90
C PHE A 94 -10.27 39.87 24.21
N MET A 95 -11.52 39.42 24.05
CA MET A 95 -11.91 38.03 24.24
C MET A 95 -11.48 37.17 23.05
N TYR A 96 -10.90 36.01 23.34
CA TYR A 96 -10.60 34.97 22.35
C TYR A 96 -10.50 33.58 23.02
N LYS A 97 -11.29 32.61 22.57
CA LYS A 97 -11.23 31.20 23.01
C LYS A 97 -11.15 31.01 24.53
N GLY A 98 -11.97 31.76 25.29
CA GLY A 98 -12.11 31.61 26.75
C GLY A 98 -11.08 32.38 27.60
N GLY A 99 -10.23 33.20 26.99
CA GLY A 99 -9.26 34.06 27.68
C GLY A 99 -9.31 35.52 27.20
N CYS A 100 -8.72 36.41 28.00
CA CYS A 100 -8.54 37.82 27.66
C CYS A 100 -7.08 38.09 27.24
N TYR A 101 -6.90 38.71 26.07
CA TYR A 101 -5.59 38.96 25.48
C TYR A 101 -5.34 40.45 25.31
N GLU A 102 -4.21 40.93 25.79
CA GLU A 102 -3.83 42.34 25.69
C GLU A 102 -3.17 42.62 24.34
N ARG A 103 -3.62 43.64 23.61
CA ARG A 103 -3.04 44.01 22.30
C ARG A 103 -1.55 44.42 22.36
N ALA A 104 -1.08 44.80 23.54
CA ALA A 104 0.30 45.25 23.75
C ALA A 104 1.26 44.12 24.15
N LYS A 105 0.76 42.90 24.41
CA LYS A 105 1.56 41.77 24.89
C LYS A 105 1.39 40.53 24.00
N PRO A 106 2.43 39.69 23.86
CA PRO A 106 2.26 38.37 23.25
C PRO A 106 1.35 37.47 24.11
N PRO A 107 0.47 36.66 23.50
CA PRO A 107 0.25 36.53 22.06
C PRO A 107 -0.82 37.48 21.49
N GLY A 108 -1.45 38.33 22.31
CA GLY A 108 -2.55 39.21 21.87
C GLY A 108 -2.17 40.19 20.76
N ASN A 109 -0.95 40.71 20.79
CA ASN A 109 -0.40 41.59 19.75
C ASN A 109 -0.26 40.94 18.35
N ALA A 110 -0.39 39.61 18.24
CA ALA A 110 -0.36 38.89 16.97
C ALA A 110 -1.76 38.75 16.33
N MET A 111 -2.83 39.09 17.05
CA MET A 111 -4.21 38.94 16.58
C MET A 111 -4.91 40.29 16.42
N CYS A 112 -4.67 41.20 17.36
CA CYS A 112 -5.38 42.48 17.44
C CYS A 112 -4.43 43.68 17.45
N GLN A 113 -4.67 44.63 16.54
CA GLN A 113 -3.94 45.90 16.44
C GLN A 113 -4.53 46.96 17.38
N ALA A 114 -5.85 47.09 17.42
CA ALA A 114 -6.58 48.03 18.27
C ALA A 114 -7.67 47.30 19.06
N ALA A 115 -7.70 47.52 20.37
CA ALA A 115 -8.69 46.97 21.27
C ALA A 115 -9.16 48.07 22.22
N ASP A 116 -10.45 48.07 22.53
CA ASP A 116 -11.12 49.03 23.41
C ASP A 116 -12.26 48.32 24.14
N ALA A 117 -12.52 48.68 25.39
CA ALA A 117 -13.62 48.12 26.20
C ALA A 117 -13.73 46.58 26.18
N GLY A 118 -12.61 45.86 26.19
CA GLY A 118 -12.62 44.38 26.23
C GLY A 118 -12.85 43.68 24.89
N LYS A 119 -12.82 44.41 23.76
CA LYS A 119 -13.01 43.87 22.41
C LYS A 119 -11.92 44.32 21.44
N CYS A 120 -11.63 43.47 20.46
CA CYS A 120 -10.79 43.83 19.34
C CYS A 120 -11.59 44.62 18.31
N THR A 121 -11.13 45.83 18.00
CA THR A 121 -11.77 46.72 17.01
C THR A 121 -11.07 46.67 15.65
N GLU A 122 -9.80 46.25 15.62
CA GLU A 122 -9.00 46.13 14.40
C GLU A 122 -8.06 44.94 14.53
N ALA A 123 -8.19 43.95 13.65
CA ALA A 123 -7.25 42.83 13.56
C ALA A 123 -5.89 43.31 13.01
N VAL A 124 -4.82 42.59 13.33
CA VAL A 124 -3.49 42.93 12.80
C VAL A 124 -3.41 42.85 11.27
N ALA A 125 -2.52 43.65 10.68
CA ALA A 125 -2.14 43.53 9.28
C ALA A 125 -1.61 42.10 8.98
N GLY A 126 -1.99 41.58 7.80
CA GLY A 126 -1.61 40.23 7.36
C GLY A 126 -2.77 39.25 7.23
N ASN A 127 -4.01 39.68 7.52
CA ASN A 127 -5.25 38.96 7.18
C ASN A 127 -5.33 37.51 7.71
N LYS A 128 -4.59 37.17 8.78
CA LYS A 128 -4.67 35.86 9.46
C LYS A 128 -5.88 35.74 10.37
N TYR A 129 -6.37 36.88 10.83
CA TYR A 129 -7.53 37.03 11.71
C TYR A 129 -8.44 38.10 11.12
N PHE A 130 -9.73 38.01 11.40
CA PHE A 130 -10.69 39.07 11.10
C PHE A 130 -11.52 39.41 12.34
N VAL A 131 -11.97 40.65 12.42
CA VAL A 131 -12.98 41.09 13.39
C VAL A 131 -14.36 40.81 12.76
N PRO A 132 -15.24 40.03 13.41
CA PRO A 132 -16.60 39.79 12.94
C PRO A 132 -17.36 41.09 12.66
N PRO A 133 -18.17 41.18 11.59
CA PRO A 133 -19.02 42.33 11.36
C PRO A 133 -20.19 42.38 12.35
N ALA A 134 -20.45 43.54 12.96
CA ALA A 134 -21.43 43.81 14.04
C ALA A 134 -20.91 43.67 15.48
N ASP A 135 -21.76 44.03 16.45
CA ASP A 135 -21.48 44.34 17.87
C ASP A 135 -20.73 43.22 18.62
N THR A 136 -19.44 43.09 18.36
CA THR A 136 -18.53 42.38 19.26
C THR A 136 -18.67 43.00 20.64
N ASP A 137 -18.94 42.17 21.63
CA ASP A 137 -19.03 42.56 23.03
C ASP A 137 -17.78 42.08 23.79
N ASP A 138 -17.76 42.33 25.10
CA ASP A 138 -16.68 41.90 25.97
C ASP A 138 -16.76 40.40 26.34
N ALA A 139 -17.84 39.70 25.95
CA ALA A 139 -18.15 38.33 26.37
C ALA A 139 -17.93 37.26 25.30
N HIS A 140 -17.90 37.63 24.02
CA HIS A 140 -17.68 36.74 22.87
C HIS A 140 -16.36 37.03 22.16
N ASP A 141 -15.82 36.01 21.47
CA ASP A 141 -14.58 36.13 20.70
C ASP A 141 -14.65 37.34 19.73
N SER A 142 -13.79 38.33 19.96
CA SER A 142 -13.78 39.56 19.16
C SER A 142 -12.89 39.47 17.91
N VAL A 143 -12.15 38.37 17.78
CA VAL A 143 -11.37 38.01 16.60
C VAL A 143 -11.62 36.55 16.25
N VAL A 144 -11.66 36.25 14.96
CA VAL A 144 -11.78 34.87 14.46
C VAL A 144 -10.57 34.59 13.58
N SER A 145 -9.92 33.46 13.81
CA SER A 145 -8.83 33.00 12.94
C SER A 145 -9.40 32.59 11.58
N CYS A 146 -8.71 32.93 10.49
CA CYS A 146 -9.16 32.57 9.16
C CYS A 146 -9.31 31.06 8.97
N GLY A 147 -8.57 30.24 9.72
CA GLY A 147 -8.66 28.77 9.70
C GLY A 147 -9.78 28.17 10.56
N ASP A 148 -10.49 28.97 11.34
CA ASP A 148 -11.46 28.51 12.34
C ASP A 148 -12.85 28.30 11.74
N ALA A 149 -13.13 27.08 11.30
CA ALA A 149 -14.43 26.72 10.74
C ALA A 149 -15.59 26.70 11.76
N THR A 150 -15.29 26.71 13.07
CA THR A 150 -16.32 26.82 14.12
C THR A 150 -16.74 28.27 14.32
N GLY A 151 -15.76 29.18 14.33
CA GLY A 151 -16.00 30.62 14.42
C GLY A 151 -16.55 31.08 15.77
N VAL A 152 -17.39 32.11 15.72
CA VAL A 152 -18.04 32.73 16.87
C VAL A 152 -19.54 32.93 16.61
N THR A 153 -20.35 32.69 17.64
CA THR A 153 -21.77 33.03 17.67
C THR A 153 -21.94 34.32 18.47
N LEU A 154 -22.48 35.36 17.84
CA LEU A 154 -22.79 36.65 18.46
C LEU A 154 -24.30 36.76 18.74
N THR A 155 -24.70 37.86 19.41
CA THR A 155 -26.10 38.13 19.74
C THR A 155 -27.03 38.05 18.52
N GLY A 156 -28.22 37.47 18.73
CA GLY A 156 -29.20 37.26 17.65
C GLY A 156 -28.87 36.07 16.74
N ASP A 157 -28.12 35.09 17.26
CA ASP A 157 -27.75 33.84 16.57
C ASP A 157 -27.04 34.08 15.23
N LYS A 158 -26.15 35.09 15.21
CA LYS A 158 -25.31 35.42 14.06
C LYS A 158 -23.96 34.74 14.20
N ILE A 159 -23.64 33.85 13.27
CA ILE A 159 -22.44 33.02 13.31
C ILE A 159 -21.47 33.48 12.23
N TYR A 160 -20.23 33.79 12.62
CA TYR A 160 -19.16 34.17 11.70
C TYR A 160 -18.01 33.19 11.81
N THR A 161 -17.65 32.55 10.70
CA THR A 161 -16.63 31.49 10.67
C THR A 161 -15.48 31.85 9.74
N GLY A 162 -14.31 31.27 10.01
CA GLY A 162 -13.27 31.10 9.01
C GLY A 162 -13.56 29.93 8.07
N VAL A 163 -12.54 29.52 7.33
CA VAL A 163 -12.55 28.40 6.39
C VAL A 163 -11.49 27.39 6.82
N ALA A 164 -11.86 26.12 7.00
CA ALA A 164 -10.93 25.10 7.45
C ALA A 164 -9.69 25.02 6.54
N GLY A 165 -8.50 25.10 7.14
CA GLY A 165 -7.23 25.08 6.41
C GLY A 165 -6.84 26.39 5.72
N CYS A 166 -7.57 27.48 5.98
CA CYS A 166 -7.26 28.79 5.46
C CYS A 166 -6.18 29.49 6.31
N ALA A 167 -5.18 30.09 5.66
CA ALA A 167 -4.11 30.84 6.29
C ALA A 167 -4.42 32.35 6.35
N THR A 168 -5.00 32.89 5.28
CA THR A 168 -5.42 34.29 5.21
C THR A 168 -6.80 34.42 4.57
N CYS A 169 -7.60 35.37 5.04
CA CYS A 169 -8.96 35.56 4.57
C CYS A 169 -9.39 37.03 4.57
N GLU A 170 -10.39 37.34 3.77
CA GLU A 170 -11.13 38.59 3.82
C GLU A 170 -12.34 38.44 4.75
N LYS A 171 -12.60 39.48 5.54
CA LYS A 171 -13.71 39.48 6.50
C LYS A 171 -15.06 39.26 5.78
N PRO A 172 -15.99 38.50 6.39
CA PRO A 172 -17.32 38.30 5.82
C PRO A 172 -18.13 39.61 5.79
N GLU A 173 -19.19 39.61 5.00
CA GLU A 173 -20.21 40.68 5.04
C GLU A 173 -21.10 40.56 6.28
N GLN A 174 -21.68 41.68 6.69
CA GLN A 174 -22.57 41.72 7.85
C GLN A 174 -23.89 40.99 7.60
N LEU A 175 -24.29 40.15 8.55
CA LEU A 175 -25.59 39.48 8.55
C LEU A 175 -26.70 40.44 9.02
N SER A 176 -27.77 40.53 8.22
CA SER A 176 -28.97 41.33 8.53
C SER A 176 -29.96 40.60 9.46
N ALA A 177 -29.90 39.28 9.54
CA ALA A 177 -30.73 38.42 10.39
C ALA A 177 -29.88 37.28 11.00
N SER A 178 -30.49 36.36 11.76
CA SER A 178 -29.80 35.15 12.22
C SER A 178 -29.31 34.31 11.05
N GLY A 179 -28.19 33.61 11.22
CA GLY A 179 -27.59 32.81 10.17
C GLY A 179 -26.07 32.71 10.28
N THR A 180 -25.45 32.08 9.28
CA THR A 180 -24.00 31.83 9.25
C THR A 180 -23.36 32.46 8.02
N LYS A 181 -22.23 33.16 8.19
CA LYS A 181 -21.44 33.69 7.08
C LYS A 181 -19.95 33.40 7.30
N ALA A 182 -19.33 32.72 6.35
CA ALA A 182 -17.90 32.42 6.37
C ALA A 182 -17.08 33.56 5.74
N ALA A 183 -15.85 33.75 6.23
CA ALA A 183 -14.84 34.60 5.62
C ALA A 183 -14.42 34.06 4.23
N THR A 184 -13.97 34.94 3.35
CA THR A 184 -13.47 34.54 2.03
C THR A 184 -11.99 34.19 2.15
N CYS A 185 -11.65 32.91 2.07
CA CYS A 185 -10.25 32.49 2.08
C CYS A 185 -9.49 33.03 0.86
N THR A 186 -8.32 33.62 1.08
CA THR A 186 -7.43 34.19 0.05
C THR A 186 -6.12 33.43 -0.09
N ALA A 187 -5.69 32.71 0.95
CA ALA A 187 -4.56 31.77 0.87
C ALA A 187 -4.74 30.62 1.84
N CYS A 188 -4.32 29.42 1.43
CA CYS A 188 -4.41 28.22 2.24
C CYS A 188 -3.12 27.97 3.03
N GLN A 189 -3.24 27.17 4.09
CA GLN A 189 -2.10 26.67 4.85
C GLN A 189 -1.21 25.77 3.98
N GLU A 190 0.03 25.55 4.42
CA GLU A 190 1.00 24.71 3.71
C GLU A 190 0.41 23.32 3.39
N GLY A 191 0.65 22.85 2.16
CA GLY A 191 0.12 21.57 1.68
C GLY A 191 -1.31 21.60 1.12
N LYS A 192 -2.01 22.75 1.18
CA LYS A 192 -3.36 22.93 0.61
C LYS A 192 -3.39 23.88 -0.59
N TYR A 193 -4.40 23.71 -1.42
CA TYR A 193 -4.66 24.45 -2.65
C TYR A 193 -5.95 25.27 -2.49
N LEU A 194 -5.90 26.53 -2.92
CA LEU A 194 -7.06 27.40 -2.92
C LEU A 194 -7.98 26.99 -4.07
N LYS A 195 -9.18 26.53 -3.73
CA LYS A 195 -10.24 26.19 -4.68
C LYS A 195 -11.32 27.26 -4.64
N THR A 196 -11.62 27.83 -5.79
CA THR A 196 -12.73 28.77 -5.97
C THR A 196 -13.84 28.03 -6.72
N ALA A 197 -15.00 27.89 -6.08
CA ALA A 197 -16.18 27.32 -6.70
C ALA A 197 -16.84 28.32 -7.67
N THR A 198 -17.77 27.84 -8.49
CA THR A 198 -18.46 28.64 -9.51
C THR A 198 -19.31 29.78 -8.94
N ASP A 199 -19.69 29.69 -7.67
CA ASP A 199 -20.40 30.72 -6.90
C ASP A 199 -19.45 31.69 -6.18
N SER A 200 -18.16 31.66 -6.51
CA SER A 200 -17.08 32.44 -5.87
C SER A 200 -16.75 32.05 -4.43
N ALA A 201 -17.34 30.98 -3.88
CA ALA A 201 -16.96 30.47 -2.57
C ALA A 201 -15.53 29.88 -2.61
N THR A 202 -14.71 30.22 -1.62
CA THR A 202 -13.33 29.71 -1.53
C THR A 202 -13.17 28.66 -0.44
N SER A 203 -12.38 27.64 -0.75
CA SER A 203 -12.08 26.51 0.13
C SER A 203 -10.62 26.09 -0.02
N CYS A 204 -10.10 25.40 1.00
CA CYS A 204 -8.73 24.87 0.98
C CYS A 204 -8.78 23.34 0.92
N VAL A 205 -8.35 22.81 -0.23
CA VAL A 205 -8.39 21.38 -0.54
C VAL A 205 -6.98 20.82 -0.69
N THR A 206 -6.81 19.53 -0.50
CA THR A 206 -5.58 18.81 -0.85
C THR A 206 -5.45 18.62 -2.36
N GLU A 207 -4.28 18.19 -2.82
CA GLU A 207 -4.04 17.85 -4.22
C GLU A 207 -4.95 16.74 -4.72
N GLU A 208 -5.17 15.74 -3.87
CA GLU A 208 -6.06 14.60 -4.13
C GLU A 208 -7.52 15.05 -4.22
N GLU A 209 -7.99 15.92 -3.32
CA GLU A 209 -9.36 16.45 -3.36
C GLU A 209 -9.58 17.37 -4.57
N CYS A 210 -8.55 18.11 -5.01
CA CYS A 210 -8.62 18.95 -6.21
C CYS A 210 -8.75 18.09 -7.48
N THR A 211 -7.90 17.08 -7.62
CA THR A 211 -7.85 16.22 -8.82
C THR A 211 -8.88 15.09 -8.82
N GLY A 212 -9.39 14.72 -7.63
CA GLY A 212 -10.44 13.74 -7.45
C GLY A 212 -11.86 14.29 -7.66
N THR A 213 -12.03 15.62 -7.68
CA THR A 213 -13.29 16.24 -8.08
C THR A 213 -13.33 16.40 -9.60
N GLU A 214 -14.35 15.84 -10.25
CA GLU A 214 -14.55 16.07 -11.70
C GLU A 214 -14.59 17.57 -12.02
N GLY A 215 -13.93 17.96 -13.12
CA GLY A 215 -13.94 19.33 -13.62
C GLY A 215 -12.95 20.29 -12.96
N PHE A 216 -11.96 19.83 -12.19
CA PHE A 216 -10.89 20.69 -11.65
C PHE A 216 -9.48 20.14 -11.93
N PHE A 217 -8.49 21.03 -11.95
CA PHE A 217 -7.07 20.69 -12.06
C PHE A 217 -6.20 21.59 -11.17
N VAL A 218 -5.01 21.08 -10.84
CA VAL A 218 -3.99 21.84 -10.11
C VAL A 218 -3.17 22.67 -11.07
N LYS A 219 -3.11 23.98 -10.83
CA LYS A 219 -2.22 24.88 -11.55
C LYS A 219 -0.91 25.05 -10.78
N ASN A 220 0.16 24.53 -11.36
CA ASN A 220 1.51 24.72 -10.84
C ASN A 220 2.05 26.09 -11.28
N GLY A 221 1.74 27.11 -10.48
CA GLY A 221 2.28 28.47 -10.57
C GLY A 221 2.75 28.98 -9.19
N GLY A 222 3.10 30.26 -9.08
CA GLY A 222 3.57 30.84 -7.81
C GLY A 222 2.58 30.67 -6.64
N THR A 223 1.27 30.70 -6.91
CA THR A 223 0.22 30.37 -5.95
C THR A 223 -0.41 29.03 -6.31
N LYS A 224 -0.48 28.10 -5.36
CA LYS A 224 -1.09 26.78 -5.52
C LYS A 224 -2.62 26.89 -5.56
N THR A 225 -3.21 26.87 -6.76
CA THR A 225 -4.66 26.98 -6.98
C THR A 225 -5.25 25.72 -7.62
N CYS A 226 -6.53 25.50 -7.34
CA CYS A 226 -7.36 24.47 -7.97
C CYS A 226 -8.36 25.17 -8.91
N GLU A 227 -8.14 25.07 -10.22
CA GLU A 227 -8.90 25.77 -11.26
C GLU A 227 -9.86 24.81 -11.99
N ALA A 228 -10.96 25.35 -12.52
CA ALA A 228 -11.96 24.56 -13.24
C ALA A 228 -11.48 24.22 -14.67
N CYS A 229 -11.86 23.05 -15.15
CA CYS A 229 -11.65 22.60 -16.53
C CYS A 229 -12.59 23.28 -17.52
N ASP A 230 -12.24 23.25 -18.80
CA ASP A 230 -13.08 23.78 -19.87
C ASP A 230 -14.43 23.07 -19.98
N PRO A 231 -15.49 23.76 -20.47
CA PRO A 231 -16.78 23.14 -20.75
C PRO A 231 -16.65 21.96 -21.72
N GLY A 232 -16.96 20.76 -21.23
CA GLY A 232 -16.86 19.48 -21.97
C GLY A 232 -15.72 18.58 -21.51
N CYS A 233 -14.68 19.12 -20.85
CA CYS A 233 -13.71 18.29 -20.14
C CYS A 233 -14.36 17.70 -18.89
N LYS A 234 -14.28 16.38 -18.72
CA LYS A 234 -14.62 15.71 -17.45
C LYS A 234 -13.45 15.79 -16.47
N THR A 235 -12.24 15.59 -16.98
CA THR A 235 -10.99 15.86 -16.27
C THR A 235 -10.04 16.60 -17.22
N CYS A 236 -9.19 17.46 -16.67
CA CYS A 236 -8.16 18.18 -17.42
C CYS A 236 -6.86 18.23 -16.63
N LYS A 237 -5.76 18.58 -17.30
CA LYS A 237 -4.42 18.61 -16.70
C LYS A 237 -3.67 19.83 -17.18
N THR A 238 -2.87 20.45 -16.31
CA THR A 238 -2.01 21.62 -16.59
C THR A 238 -2.74 22.93 -16.95
N GLU A 239 -3.82 22.88 -17.72
CA GLU A 239 -4.65 24.01 -18.13
C GLU A 239 -6.09 23.53 -18.39
N ALA A 240 -7.06 24.46 -18.38
CA ALA A 240 -8.48 24.14 -18.50
C ALA A 240 -8.83 23.40 -19.82
N ALA A 241 -8.19 23.79 -20.93
CA ALA A 241 -8.43 23.23 -22.27
C ALA A 241 -7.75 21.88 -22.55
N LYS A 242 -6.87 21.43 -21.65
CA LYS A 242 -6.08 20.20 -21.83
C LYS A 242 -6.81 19.03 -21.17
N CYS A 243 -7.94 18.63 -21.77
CA CYS A 243 -8.75 17.55 -21.25
C CYS A 243 -7.97 16.22 -21.26
N THR A 244 -8.18 15.41 -20.24
CA THR A 244 -7.72 14.00 -20.16
C THR A 244 -8.89 13.02 -20.27
N SER A 245 -10.11 13.47 -20.02
CA SER A 245 -11.35 12.74 -20.30
C SER A 245 -12.48 13.71 -20.59
N CYS A 246 -13.54 13.20 -21.21
CA CYS A 246 -14.62 14.02 -21.74
C CYS A 246 -15.97 13.70 -21.10
N LYS A 247 -16.83 14.71 -21.06
CA LYS A 247 -18.23 14.59 -20.63
C LYS A 247 -19.09 14.00 -21.76
N ASP A 248 -20.27 13.52 -21.40
CA ASP A 248 -21.17 12.81 -22.32
C ASP A 248 -21.67 13.67 -23.50
N ASP A 249 -21.69 15.00 -23.35
CA ASP A 249 -22.07 15.93 -24.41
C ASP A 249 -21.01 16.07 -25.52
N LYS A 250 -19.74 15.81 -25.20
CA LYS A 250 -18.61 15.80 -26.15
C LYS A 250 -17.67 14.62 -25.88
N PRO A 251 -18.14 13.37 -26.05
CA PRO A 251 -17.53 12.22 -25.39
C PRO A 251 -16.18 11.78 -25.97
N TYR A 252 -15.78 12.27 -27.15
CA TYR A 252 -14.56 11.80 -27.82
C TYR A 252 -13.39 12.72 -27.52
N LEU A 253 -12.33 12.17 -26.90
CA LEU A 253 -11.09 12.90 -26.70
C LEU A 253 -10.25 12.91 -27.98
N LYS A 254 -10.05 14.10 -28.57
CA LYS A 254 -9.10 14.32 -29.68
C LYS A 254 -7.77 14.80 -29.12
N LYS A 255 -6.79 13.90 -29.07
CA LYS A 255 -5.45 14.18 -28.52
C LYS A 255 -4.67 15.16 -29.39
N ASP A 256 -3.87 16.00 -28.74
CA ASP A 256 -2.87 16.79 -29.43
C ASP A 256 -1.71 15.89 -29.88
N ASN A 257 -1.03 16.24 -30.98
CA ASN A 257 0.09 15.45 -31.52
C ASN A 257 1.16 15.18 -30.45
N GLY A 258 1.34 13.90 -30.09
CA GLY A 258 2.34 13.46 -29.12
C GLY A 258 2.04 13.79 -27.65
N SER A 259 0.78 14.15 -27.32
CA SER A 259 0.35 14.50 -25.97
C SER A 259 -0.68 13.50 -25.42
N ASP A 260 -0.69 13.36 -24.09
CA ASP A 260 -1.73 12.60 -23.36
C ASP A 260 -3.01 13.43 -23.11
N THR A 261 -3.00 14.71 -23.51
CA THR A 261 -4.12 15.64 -23.35
C THR A 261 -4.68 16.05 -24.72
N GLY A 262 -5.90 16.57 -24.72
CA GLY A 262 -6.53 17.03 -25.95
C GLY A 262 -7.83 17.78 -25.71
N THR A 263 -8.59 17.98 -26.78
CA THR A 263 -9.89 18.65 -26.76
C THR A 263 -11.02 17.64 -26.88
N CYS A 264 -12.10 17.85 -26.15
CA CYS A 264 -13.31 17.03 -26.23
C CYS A 264 -14.19 17.47 -27.41
N VAL A 265 -14.59 16.51 -28.23
CA VAL A 265 -15.39 16.71 -29.44
C VAL A 265 -16.57 15.74 -29.50
N THR A 266 -17.59 16.09 -30.26
CA THR A 266 -18.71 15.20 -30.62
C THR A 266 -18.29 14.19 -31.69
N GLU A 267 -19.11 13.16 -31.90
CA GLU A 267 -18.88 12.16 -32.95
C GLU A 267 -18.82 12.81 -34.34
N THR A 268 -19.72 13.76 -34.61
CA THR A 268 -19.80 14.49 -35.88
C THR A 268 -18.57 15.36 -36.10
N GLU A 269 -18.11 16.08 -35.07
CA GLU A 269 -16.89 16.89 -35.14
C GLU A 269 -15.65 16.01 -35.35
N CYS A 270 -15.61 14.83 -34.72
CA CYS A 270 -14.51 13.89 -34.92
C CYS A 270 -14.44 13.38 -36.37
N LYS A 271 -15.58 12.99 -36.94
CA LYS A 271 -15.65 12.44 -38.31
C LYS A 271 -15.55 13.50 -39.41
N ASN A 272 -15.45 14.79 -39.04
CA ASN A 272 -15.38 15.88 -40.00
C ASN A 272 -14.15 15.72 -40.90
N GLN A 273 -14.33 15.91 -42.21
CA GLN A 273 -13.31 15.75 -43.26
C GLN A 273 -12.74 14.32 -43.41
N SER A 274 -13.28 13.32 -42.70
CA SER A 274 -12.88 11.91 -42.78
C SER A 274 -11.39 11.62 -42.52
N THR A 275 -10.67 12.54 -41.88
CA THR A 275 -9.25 12.36 -41.49
C THR A 275 -9.09 11.67 -40.14
N HIS A 276 -10.18 11.58 -39.38
CA HIS A 276 -10.26 10.93 -38.09
C HIS A 276 -11.53 10.07 -38.02
N TYR A 277 -11.55 9.11 -37.10
CA TYR A 277 -12.71 8.29 -36.81
C TYR A 277 -13.00 8.27 -35.30
N ALA A 278 -14.29 8.15 -34.99
CA ALA A 278 -14.76 7.97 -33.62
C ALA A 278 -14.50 6.53 -33.18
N ASP A 279 -13.76 6.36 -32.09
CA ASP A 279 -13.54 5.07 -31.46
C ASP A 279 -14.33 4.98 -30.16
N ASP A 280 -15.39 4.16 -30.18
CA ASP A 280 -16.26 3.89 -29.03
C ASP A 280 -15.64 2.95 -27.98
N THR A 281 -14.38 2.52 -28.19
CA THR A 281 -13.63 1.78 -27.17
C THR A 281 -13.33 2.70 -26.00
N GLU A 282 -13.74 2.32 -24.78
CA GLU A 282 -13.53 3.17 -23.60
C GLU A 282 -12.02 3.26 -23.23
N PRO A 283 -11.46 4.47 -23.01
CA PRO A 283 -12.12 5.77 -23.13
C PRO A 283 -12.37 6.19 -24.58
N LYS A 284 -13.57 6.70 -24.87
CA LYS A 284 -13.96 7.14 -26.22
C LYS A 284 -12.97 8.17 -26.78
N THR A 285 -12.40 7.88 -27.94
CA THR A 285 -11.33 8.69 -28.54
C THR A 285 -11.63 9.07 -29.97
N CYS A 286 -11.12 10.23 -30.39
CA CYS A 286 -11.11 10.64 -31.78
C CYS A 286 -9.72 10.39 -32.37
N LYS A 287 -9.57 9.29 -33.11
CA LYS A 287 -8.27 8.80 -33.60
C LYS A 287 -8.01 9.23 -35.03
N ALA A 288 -6.77 9.54 -35.36
CA ALA A 288 -6.39 9.82 -36.74
C ALA A 288 -6.47 8.55 -37.59
N CYS A 289 -6.80 8.69 -38.87
CA CYS A 289 -6.88 7.54 -39.78
C CYS A 289 -5.58 6.72 -39.86
N ALA A 290 -4.43 7.38 -39.73
CA ALA A 290 -3.12 6.74 -39.71
C ALA A 290 -2.93 5.77 -38.52
N GLU A 291 -3.69 5.91 -37.43
CA GLU A 291 -3.61 5.00 -36.27
C GLU A 291 -4.40 3.70 -36.49
N GLY A 292 -5.47 3.76 -37.29
CA GLY A 292 -6.34 2.61 -37.59
C GLY A 292 -6.03 1.92 -38.93
N THR A 293 -5.09 2.45 -39.71
CA THR A 293 -4.74 1.98 -41.05
C THR A 293 -3.22 1.93 -41.22
N SER A 294 -2.75 1.47 -42.38
CA SER A 294 -1.33 1.33 -42.71
C SER A 294 -0.98 2.08 -44.00
N ASN A 295 0.30 2.36 -44.22
CA ASN A 295 0.87 2.85 -45.48
C ASN A 295 0.29 4.18 -46.05
N GLY A 296 -0.04 5.17 -45.22
CA GLY A 296 -0.34 6.54 -45.71
C GLY A 296 -1.78 6.75 -46.19
N CYS A 297 -2.75 6.19 -45.48
CA CYS A 297 -4.16 6.47 -45.71
C CYS A 297 -4.53 7.90 -45.34
N ALA A 298 -5.13 8.65 -46.27
CA ALA A 298 -5.51 10.05 -46.09
C ALA A 298 -6.89 10.19 -45.40
N THR A 299 -7.86 9.38 -45.81
CA THR A 299 -9.20 9.36 -45.22
C THR A 299 -9.68 7.95 -44.96
N CYS A 300 -10.49 7.75 -43.92
CA CYS A 300 -10.95 6.45 -43.48
C CYS A 300 -12.40 6.47 -42.98
N GLU A 301 -12.99 5.28 -42.85
CA GLU A 301 -14.31 5.07 -42.26
C GLU A 301 -14.28 3.83 -41.38
N LYS A 302 -14.89 3.91 -40.19
CA LYS A 302 -15.07 2.75 -39.30
C LYS A 302 -16.37 2.04 -39.68
N GLY A 303 -16.26 0.77 -40.07
CA GLY A 303 -17.40 -0.10 -40.40
C GLY A 303 -18.17 -0.53 -39.15
N ALA A 304 -19.38 -1.08 -39.37
CA ALA A 304 -20.24 -1.61 -38.30
C ALA A 304 -19.63 -2.83 -37.57
N ASP A 305 -18.67 -3.50 -38.19
CA ASP A 305 -17.85 -4.58 -37.64
C ASP A 305 -16.68 -4.08 -36.77
N GLY A 306 -16.53 -2.76 -36.62
CA GLY A 306 -15.47 -2.12 -35.86
C GLY A 306 -14.16 -1.95 -36.63
N ALA A 307 -14.05 -2.45 -37.86
CA ALA A 307 -12.85 -2.34 -38.67
C ALA A 307 -12.74 -0.94 -39.31
N VAL A 308 -11.53 -0.36 -39.30
CA VAL A 308 -11.26 0.91 -39.96
C VAL A 308 -10.79 0.64 -41.39
N ALA A 309 -11.59 1.10 -42.35
CA ALA A 309 -11.30 0.97 -43.77
C ALA A 309 -10.76 2.28 -44.33
N CYS A 310 -9.63 2.21 -45.04
CA CYS A 310 -9.09 3.30 -45.81
C CYS A 310 -9.99 3.61 -47.02
N LYS A 311 -10.27 4.90 -47.23
CA LYS A 311 -11.09 5.42 -48.33
C LYS A 311 -10.27 6.08 -49.42
N THR A 312 -9.28 6.88 -49.05
CA THR A 312 -8.39 7.54 -50.00
C THR A 312 -6.95 7.50 -49.50
N CYS A 313 -6.02 7.55 -50.45
CA CYS A 313 -4.59 7.46 -50.20
C CYS A 313 -3.88 8.75 -50.61
N GLU A 314 -2.80 9.07 -49.92
CA GLU A 314 -1.93 10.18 -50.33
C GLU A 314 -1.05 9.78 -51.53
N ASN A 315 -0.51 10.77 -52.24
CA ASN A 315 0.53 10.57 -53.28
C ASN A 315 0.15 9.65 -54.45
N GLN A 316 -1.09 9.73 -54.95
CA GLN A 316 -1.59 8.93 -56.09
C GLN A 316 -1.56 7.40 -55.89
N LYS A 317 -1.40 6.93 -54.65
CA LYS A 317 -1.46 5.50 -54.31
C LYS A 317 -2.90 4.98 -54.36
N LYS A 318 -3.03 3.67 -54.43
CA LYS A 318 -4.31 2.95 -54.49
C LYS A 318 -4.63 2.30 -53.16
N VAL A 319 -5.90 2.18 -52.81
CA VAL A 319 -6.34 1.48 -51.60
C VAL A 319 -6.08 -0.04 -51.77
N GLN A 320 -5.54 -0.68 -50.74
CA GLN A 320 -5.23 -2.11 -50.71
C GLN A 320 -6.48 -3.01 -50.86
N PRO A 321 -6.33 -4.26 -51.34
CA PRO A 321 -7.41 -5.24 -51.41
C PRO A 321 -8.15 -5.52 -50.09
N ASN A 322 -7.43 -5.48 -48.96
CA ASN A 322 -8.03 -5.64 -47.63
C ASN A 322 -8.62 -4.32 -47.09
N LYS A 323 -8.52 -3.22 -47.84
CA LYS A 323 -8.94 -1.85 -47.48
C LYS A 323 -8.28 -1.29 -46.21
N LYS A 324 -7.16 -1.85 -45.73
CA LYS A 324 -6.50 -1.40 -44.49
C LYS A 324 -5.33 -0.43 -44.71
N GLY A 325 -5.01 -0.10 -45.96
CA GLY A 325 -3.89 0.79 -46.26
C GLY A 325 -3.75 1.08 -47.74
N CYS A 326 -2.59 1.62 -48.15
CA CYS A 326 -2.33 2.05 -49.52
C CYS A 326 -1.15 1.29 -50.16
N VAL A 327 -1.20 1.13 -51.49
CA VAL A 327 -0.17 0.50 -52.33
C VAL A 327 0.07 1.32 -53.60
N GLU A 328 1.29 1.26 -54.15
CA GLU A 328 1.65 1.97 -55.39
C GLU A 328 0.83 1.49 -56.60
N SER A 329 0.58 0.19 -56.68
CA SER A 329 -0.14 -0.46 -57.78
C SER A 329 -0.90 -1.68 -57.29
N CYS A 330 -1.97 -2.08 -57.99
CA CYS A 330 -2.73 -3.25 -57.61
C CYS A 330 -1.91 -4.53 -57.75
N PRO A 331 -1.82 -5.36 -56.69
CA PRO A 331 -1.03 -6.59 -56.71
C PRO A 331 -1.64 -7.64 -57.66
N LEU A 332 -0.85 -8.69 -57.96
CA LEU A 332 -1.29 -9.83 -58.77
C LEU A 332 -2.62 -10.39 -58.28
N ASN A 333 -3.50 -10.74 -59.22
CA ASN A 333 -4.88 -11.21 -58.98
C ASN A 333 -5.79 -10.17 -58.30
N SER A 334 -5.50 -8.88 -58.47
CA SER A 334 -6.41 -7.78 -58.16
C SER A 334 -6.44 -6.74 -59.29
N ASN A 335 -7.53 -5.99 -59.39
CA ASN A 335 -7.68 -4.89 -60.33
C ASN A 335 -8.49 -3.74 -59.71
N GLU A 336 -8.60 -2.62 -60.43
CA GLU A 336 -9.39 -1.45 -60.02
C GLU A 336 -10.58 -1.20 -60.96
N GLU A 337 -10.99 -2.22 -61.72
CA GLU A 337 -12.03 -2.07 -62.76
C GLU A 337 -13.39 -1.70 -62.17
N LYS A 338 -13.67 -2.19 -60.96
CA LYS A 338 -14.92 -1.92 -60.24
C LYS A 338 -14.94 -0.54 -59.60
N THR A 339 -13.81 -0.12 -59.02
CA THR A 339 -13.68 1.16 -58.32
C THR A 339 -12.30 1.73 -58.58
N SER A 340 -12.24 2.82 -59.36
CA SER A 340 -10.99 3.50 -59.70
C SER A 340 -10.22 3.91 -58.42
N GLY A 341 -8.93 3.56 -58.35
CA GLY A 341 -8.08 3.85 -57.19
C GLY A 341 -8.23 2.89 -55.99
N VAL A 342 -9.08 1.85 -56.09
CA VAL A 342 -9.21 0.80 -55.07
C VAL A 342 -8.91 -0.55 -55.72
N CYS A 343 -7.95 -1.28 -55.16
CA CYS A 343 -7.62 -2.61 -55.64
C CYS A 343 -8.59 -3.64 -55.05
N GLU A 344 -9.20 -4.46 -55.89
CA GLU A 344 -10.12 -5.52 -55.48
C GLU A 344 -9.65 -6.86 -56.07
N CYS A 345 -9.67 -7.92 -55.26
CA CYS A 345 -9.29 -9.25 -55.75
C CYS A 345 -10.25 -9.73 -56.85
N VAL A 346 -9.68 -10.33 -57.89
CA VAL A 346 -10.46 -10.97 -58.96
C VAL A 346 -11.19 -12.20 -58.43
N GLU A 347 -12.22 -12.64 -59.16
CA GLU A 347 -13.09 -13.74 -58.73
C GLU A 347 -12.30 -15.04 -58.44
N GLY A 348 -12.58 -15.68 -57.30
CA GLY A 348 -11.87 -16.89 -56.82
C GLY A 348 -10.66 -16.62 -55.90
N TYR A 349 -10.31 -15.35 -55.67
CA TYR A 349 -9.24 -14.94 -54.77
C TYR A 349 -9.78 -14.08 -53.62
N VAL A 350 -9.10 -14.12 -52.47
CA VAL A 350 -9.41 -13.30 -51.28
C VAL A 350 -8.20 -12.47 -50.87
N PRO A 351 -8.39 -11.28 -50.27
CA PRO A 351 -7.27 -10.46 -49.79
C PRO A 351 -6.45 -11.19 -48.74
N GLU A 352 -5.13 -11.07 -48.83
CA GLU A 352 -4.24 -11.49 -47.75
C GLU A 352 -4.38 -10.56 -46.54
N GLU A 353 -4.09 -11.07 -45.34
CA GLU A 353 -4.19 -10.29 -44.10
C GLU A 353 -3.34 -9.01 -44.15
N ALA A 354 -2.12 -9.11 -44.71
CA ALA A 354 -1.20 -7.99 -44.91
C ALA A 354 -1.63 -7.01 -46.01
N GLY A 355 -2.62 -7.34 -46.85
CA GLY A 355 -3.11 -6.46 -47.91
C GLY A 355 -2.17 -6.27 -49.10
N THR A 356 -1.06 -7.00 -49.14
CA THR A 356 -0.04 -6.94 -50.20
C THR A 356 -0.35 -7.85 -51.39
N GLY A 357 -1.37 -8.70 -51.31
CA GLY A 357 -1.71 -9.68 -52.34
C GLY A 357 -3.12 -10.23 -52.21
N CYS A 358 -3.48 -11.06 -53.20
CA CYS A 358 -4.72 -11.83 -53.23
C CYS A 358 -4.38 -13.32 -53.38
N MET A 359 -4.87 -14.15 -52.47
CA MET A 359 -4.60 -15.59 -52.46
C MET A 359 -5.81 -16.40 -52.92
N LYS A 360 -5.54 -17.54 -53.57
CA LYS A 360 -6.58 -18.44 -54.09
C LYS A 360 -7.34 -19.07 -52.93
N LYS A 361 -8.67 -19.01 -52.98
CA LYS A 361 -9.55 -19.60 -51.96
C LYS A 361 -9.28 -21.12 -51.86
N SER A 362 -8.55 -21.54 -50.83
CA SER A 362 -8.17 -22.93 -50.56
C SER A 362 -8.54 -23.28 -49.12
N ASP A 363 -9.07 -24.49 -48.88
CA ASP A 363 -9.32 -25.01 -47.52
C ASP A 363 -7.99 -25.13 -46.72
N PRO A 364 -7.98 -24.94 -45.38
CA PRO A 364 -6.77 -24.56 -44.64
C PRO A 364 -5.99 -25.73 -44.01
N PRO A 365 -4.64 -25.64 -43.87
CA PRO A 365 -3.87 -26.34 -42.84
C PRO A 365 -3.79 -25.55 -41.52
N ALA A 366 -3.60 -26.27 -40.42
CA ALA A 366 -3.70 -25.87 -39.01
C ALA A 366 -2.84 -24.67 -38.56
N ALA A 367 -3.40 -23.84 -37.69
CA ALA A 367 -2.84 -22.58 -37.21
C ALA A 367 -1.90 -22.73 -35.98
N PRO A 368 -0.81 -21.94 -35.89
CA PRO A 368 -0.04 -21.75 -34.65
C PRO A 368 -0.86 -20.94 -33.63
N CYS A 369 -0.67 -21.26 -32.35
CA CYS A 369 -1.34 -20.67 -31.19
C CYS A 369 -0.87 -19.23 -30.92
N ASN A 370 -1.72 -18.38 -30.33
CA ASN A 370 -1.38 -17.04 -29.87
C ASN A 370 -0.65 -17.05 -28.50
N THR A 371 -0.85 -18.10 -27.71
CA THR A 371 -0.30 -18.22 -26.35
C THR A 371 1.24 -18.35 -26.39
N PRO A 372 2.01 -17.44 -25.75
CA PRO A 372 3.46 -17.47 -25.81
C PRO A 372 4.07 -18.77 -25.25
N GLY A 373 4.94 -19.42 -26.02
CA GLY A 373 5.57 -20.69 -25.65
C GLY A 373 4.61 -21.89 -25.66
N CYS A 374 3.46 -21.77 -26.33
CA CYS A 374 2.50 -22.84 -26.51
C CYS A 374 2.73 -23.60 -27.82
N LYS A 375 2.95 -24.90 -27.70
CA LYS A 375 3.16 -25.81 -28.83
C LYS A 375 1.85 -26.26 -29.47
N THR A 376 0.82 -26.54 -28.67
CA THR A 376 -0.54 -26.90 -29.13
C THR A 376 -1.60 -26.27 -28.25
N CYS A 377 -2.74 -25.88 -28.83
CA CYS A 377 -3.84 -25.21 -28.12
C CYS A 377 -5.22 -25.64 -28.64
N SER A 378 -6.26 -25.44 -27.84
CA SER A 378 -7.65 -25.51 -28.28
C SER A 378 -8.12 -24.13 -28.77
N GLU A 379 -9.05 -24.10 -29.72
CA GLU A 379 -9.65 -22.86 -30.27
C GLU A 379 -8.59 -21.82 -30.69
N PRO A 380 -7.64 -22.20 -31.58
CA PRO A 380 -6.48 -21.37 -31.92
C PRO A 380 -6.90 -20.02 -32.48
N LYS A 381 -6.16 -18.98 -32.11
CA LYS A 381 -6.36 -17.59 -32.56
C LYS A 381 -7.70 -16.97 -32.15
N THR A 382 -8.35 -17.49 -31.11
CA THR A 382 -9.57 -16.93 -30.53
C THR A 382 -9.30 -16.36 -29.13
N SER A 383 -10.25 -15.59 -28.59
CA SER A 383 -10.22 -15.11 -27.21
C SER A 383 -10.43 -16.22 -26.16
N LYS A 384 -10.75 -17.44 -26.58
CA LYS A 384 -10.92 -18.63 -25.75
C LYS A 384 -9.80 -19.66 -25.94
N GLU A 385 -8.70 -19.25 -26.57
CA GLU A 385 -7.56 -20.13 -26.77
C GLU A 385 -6.99 -20.60 -25.42
N VAL A 386 -6.77 -21.91 -25.27
CA VAL A 386 -6.15 -22.51 -24.08
C VAL A 386 -4.99 -23.38 -24.52
N CYS A 387 -3.81 -23.21 -23.93
CA CYS A 387 -2.67 -24.04 -24.25
C CYS A 387 -2.86 -25.46 -23.69
N THR A 388 -2.56 -26.46 -24.52
CA THR A 388 -2.65 -27.89 -24.18
C THR A 388 -1.29 -28.57 -24.10
N GLU A 389 -0.23 -27.97 -24.66
CA GLU A 389 1.16 -28.42 -24.53
C GLU A 389 2.12 -27.23 -24.65
N CYS A 390 3.05 -27.09 -23.72
CA CYS A 390 4.09 -26.05 -23.76
C CYS A 390 5.34 -26.49 -24.51
N GLU A 391 6.08 -25.51 -25.04
CA GLU A 391 7.37 -25.73 -25.70
C GLU A 391 8.50 -26.00 -24.67
N GLY A 392 9.40 -26.93 -25.02
CA GLY A 392 10.64 -27.17 -24.28
C GLY A 392 10.47 -27.68 -22.85
N THR A 393 11.03 -26.94 -21.88
CA THR A 393 11.04 -27.31 -20.45
C THR A 393 9.88 -26.73 -19.66
N LYS A 394 9.07 -25.84 -20.26
CA LYS A 394 7.96 -25.16 -19.60
C LYS A 394 6.84 -26.12 -19.19
N ALA A 395 6.11 -25.74 -18.15
CA ALA A 395 4.99 -26.49 -17.62
C ALA A 395 3.67 -25.70 -17.79
N LEU A 396 2.58 -26.44 -18.02
CA LEU A 396 1.23 -25.89 -18.08
C LEU A 396 0.74 -25.44 -16.70
N THR A 397 0.27 -24.21 -16.58
CA THR A 397 -0.41 -23.70 -15.38
C THR A 397 -1.86 -24.18 -15.34
N PRO A 398 -2.56 -24.06 -14.19
CA PRO A 398 -3.99 -24.41 -14.09
C PRO A 398 -4.91 -23.66 -15.06
N THR A 399 -4.51 -22.47 -15.53
CA THR A 399 -5.23 -21.67 -16.54
C THR A 399 -4.85 -22.01 -17.98
N GLY A 400 -3.99 -23.00 -18.21
CA GLY A 400 -3.52 -23.39 -19.54
C GLY A 400 -2.56 -22.37 -20.16
N GLN A 401 -1.67 -21.80 -19.35
CA GLN A 401 -0.55 -20.95 -19.76
C GLN A 401 0.78 -21.68 -19.55
N CYS A 402 1.87 -21.17 -20.12
CA CYS A 402 3.19 -21.80 -20.01
C CYS A 402 4.13 -21.00 -19.09
N ILE A 403 4.69 -21.66 -18.07
CA ILE A 403 5.64 -21.08 -17.11
C ILE A 403 6.94 -21.90 -17.03
N ASP A 404 8.06 -21.25 -16.74
CA ASP A 404 9.37 -21.90 -16.61
C ASP A 404 9.52 -22.69 -15.31
N ALA A 405 9.05 -22.15 -14.17
CA ALA A 405 9.13 -22.81 -12.87
C ALA A 405 7.79 -22.75 -12.11
N CYS A 406 7.23 -23.92 -11.79
CA CYS A 406 5.98 -24.01 -11.05
C CYS A 406 6.08 -23.50 -9.60
N GLY A 407 7.30 -23.42 -9.04
CA GLY A 407 7.52 -22.88 -7.69
C GLY A 407 7.13 -21.40 -7.55
N ASP A 408 7.20 -20.64 -8.65
CA ASP A 408 6.86 -19.21 -8.69
C ASP A 408 5.36 -18.95 -8.44
N LEU A 409 4.53 -19.99 -8.61
CA LEU A 409 3.09 -19.93 -8.34
C LEU A 409 2.74 -20.07 -6.84
N GLY A 410 3.72 -20.36 -5.97
CA GLY A 410 3.52 -20.50 -4.53
C GLY A 410 2.74 -21.77 -4.16
N GLY A 411 3.42 -22.77 -3.62
CA GLY A 411 2.78 -24.05 -3.25
C GLY A 411 2.41 -24.93 -4.44
N TYR A 412 3.01 -24.72 -5.61
CA TYR A 412 2.91 -25.60 -6.77
C TYR A 412 4.27 -26.26 -7.07
N TYR A 413 4.25 -27.44 -7.67
CA TYR A 413 5.43 -28.20 -8.10
C TYR A 413 5.27 -28.68 -9.54
N ALA A 414 6.40 -28.94 -10.20
CA ALA A 414 6.41 -29.48 -11.56
C ALA A 414 6.03 -30.97 -11.54
N GLY A 415 4.98 -31.33 -12.28
CA GLY A 415 4.52 -32.71 -12.45
C GLY A 415 3.94 -32.94 -13.84
N THR A 416 3.10 -33.97 -13.97
CA THR A 416 2.49 -34.38 -15.25
C THR A 416 0.97 -34.43 -15.14
N ASN A 417 0.24 -33.83 -16.08
CA ASN A 417 -1.23 -33.89 -16.13
C ASN A 417 -1.75 -35.27 -16.59
N GLU A 418 -3.08 -35.45 -16.61
CA GLU A 418 -3.73 -36.71 -17.03
C GLU A 418 -3.39 -37.12 -18.47
N GLY A 419 -3.02 -36.14 -19.32
CA GLY A 419 -2.58 -36.36 -20.70
C GLY A 419 -1.08 -36.64 -20.88
N GLY A 420 -0.33 -36.84 -19.79
CA GLY A 420 1.11 -37.13 -19.88
C GLY A 420 2.01 -35.93 -20.20
N LYS A 421 1.47 -34.70 -20.12
CA LYS A 421 2.21 -33.45 -20.41
C LYS A 421 2.66 -32.74 -19.14
N LYS A 422 3.76 -31.98 -19.22
CA LYS A 422 4.31 -31.21 -18.09
C LYS A 422 3.31 -30.15 -17.62
N ALA A 423 3.01 -30.13 -16.32
CA ALA A 423 2.04 -29.23 -15.71
C ALA A 423 2.40 -28.89 -14.26
N CYS A 424 1.95 -27.74 -13.78
CA CYS A 424 2.07 -27.31 -12.41
C CYS A 424 0.95 -27.90 -11.56
N LYS A 425 1.31 -28.66 -10.53
CA LYS A 425 0.38 -29.27 -9.58
C LYS A 425 0.45 -28.59 -8.23
N LYS A 426 -0.70 -28.41 -7.60
CA LYS A 426 -0.78 -27.87 -6.25
C LYS A 426 -0.20 -28.88 -5.25
N CYS A 427 0.60 -28.41 -4.31
CA CYS A 427 1.09 -29.19 -3.18
C CYS A 427 -0.02 -29.26 -2.12
N GLU A 428 -0.69 -30.40 -2.03
CA GLU A 428 -1.82 -30.62 -1.12
C GLU A 428 -1.40 -31.25 0.21
N VAL A 429 -0.10 -31.48 0.42
CA VAL A 429 0.41 -32.04 1.68
C VAL A 429 0.23 -31.02 2.80
N GLU A 430 -0.54 -31.40 3.82
CA GLU A 430 -0.83 -30.53 4.96
C GLU A 430 0.46 -30.10 5.67
N ASN A 431 0.54 -28.82 6.06
CA ASN A 431 1.69 -28.22 6.73
C ASN A 431 3.01 -28.29 5.92
N CYS A 432 2.94 -28.59 4.62
CA CYS A 432 4.06 -28.52 3.70
C CYS A 432 4.19 -27.14 3.07
N LEU A 433 5.43 -26.68 2.91
CA LEU A 433 5.76 -25.45 2.20
C LEU A 433 6.09 -25.72 0.72
N LEU A 434 6.83 -26.80 0.44
CA LEU A 434 7.26 -27.19 -0.91
C LEU A 434 7.17 -28.70 -1.11
N CYS A 435 6.58 -29.14 -2.22
CA CYS A 435 6.55 -30.54 -2.64
C CYS A 435 7.62 -30.82 -3.70
N ASN A 436 8.18 -32.04 -3.68
CA ASN A 436 9.04 -32.53 -4.76
C ASN A 436 8.22 -32.89 -6.02
N GLY A 437 8.90 -33.28 -7.11
CA GLY A 437 8.25 -33.66 -8.38
C GLY A 437 7.27 -34.86 -8.31
N GLN A 438 7.26 -35.59 -7.19
CA GLN A 438 6.34 -36.71 -6.93
C GLN A 438 5.15 -36.28 -6.05
N GLY A 439 5.04 -35.00 -5.68
CA GLY A 439 4.00 -34.48 -4.81
C GLY A 439 4.20 -34.78 -3.33
N GLN A 440 5.39 -35.24 -2.93
CA GLN A 440 5.72 -35.52 -1.53
C GLN A 440 6.36 -34.29 -0.89
N CYS A 441 6.17 -34.10 0.41
CA CYS A 441 6.72 -32.92 1.06
C CYS A 441 8.25 -32.93 1.10
N GLU A 442 8.85 -31.85 0.65
CA GLU A 442 10.28 -31.60 0.69
C GLU A 442 10.66 -30.71 1.87
N THR A 443 9.91 -29.62 2.07
CA THR A 443 10.14 -28.67 3.17
C THR A 443 8.83 -28.42 3.93
N CYS A 444 8.86 -28.61 5.25
CA CYS A 444 7.72 -28.36 6.13
C CYS A 444 7.69 -26.91 6.63
N LYS A 445 6.51 -26.43 7.04
CA LYS A 445 6.36 -25.15 7.74
C LYS A 445 6.99 -25.20 9.13
N ASP A 446 7.35 -24.05 9.69
CA ASP A 446 7.81 -23.92 11.08
C ASP A 446 6.86 -24.62 12.05
N GLY A 447 7.41 -25.25 13.10
CA GLY A 447 6.66 -26.14 14.00
C GLY A 447 6.42 -27.54 13.46
N TYR A 448 6.91 -27.90 12.27
CA TYR A 448 6.83 -29.23 11.69
C TYR A 448 8.18 -29.69 11.12
N TYR A 449 8.40 -31.01 11.12
CA TYR A 449 9.56 -31.65 10.51
C TYR A 449 9.14 -32.70 9.49
N LYS A 450 10.02 -32.95 8.52
CA LYS A 450 9.78 -33.98 7.50
C LYS A 450 9.88 -35.37 8.14
N LYS A 451 8.77 -36.10 8.12
CA LYS A 451 8.69 -37.51 8.47
C LYS A 451 8.29 -38.29 7.23
N GLU A 452 9.27 -38.93 6.61
CA GLU A 452 9.13 -39.64 5.32
C GLU A 452 8.62 -38.71 4.21
N THR A 453 7.35 -38.84 3.83
CA THR A 453 6.70 -38.08 2.74
C THR A 453 5.79 -36.96 3.24
N ALA A 454 5.60 -36.82 4.56
CA ALA A 454 4.67 -35.88 5.19
C ALA A 454 5.36 -35.00 6.25
N CYS A 455 4.61 -34.03 6.79
CA CYS A 455 5.06 -33.16 7.88
C CYS A 455 4.46 -33.60 9.21
N ALA A 456 5.31 -33.89 10.18
CA ALA A 456 4.92 -34.21 11.55
C ALA A 456 5.22 -33.02 12.47
N LYS A 457 4.38 -32.83 13.49
CA LYS A 457 4.50 -31.69 14.41
C LYS A 457 5.75 -31.82 15.30
N CYS A 458 6.41 -30.70 15.53
CA CYS A 458 7.45 -30.56 16.55
C CYS A 458 6.86 -30.60 17.96
N ASP A 459 7.71 -30.89 18.95
CA ASP A 459 7.38 -30.63 20.35
C ASP A 459 7.08 -29.13 20.54
N THR A 460 6.13 -28.80 21.43
CA THR A 460 5.68 -27.42 21.64
C THR A 460 6.76 -26.51 22.24
N SER A 461 7.85 -27.08 22.75
CA SER A 461 9.02 -26.32 23.22
C SER A 461 9.92 -25.82 22.09
N CYS A 462 9.84 -26.40 20.88
CA CYS A 462 10.69 -26.07 19.74
C CYS A 462 10.01 -25.08 18.78
N LYS A 463 10.80 -24.21 18.14
CA LYS A 463 10.34 -23.44 16.97
C LYS A 463 10.47 -24.26 15.68
N THR A 464 11.65 -24.85 15.48
CA THR A 464 11.89 -25.86 14.43
C THR A 464 12.54 -27.09 15.07
N CYS A 465 12.36 -28.26 14.45
CA CYS A 465 12.88 -29.51 14.99
C CYS A 465 13.33 -30.46 13.88
N ALA A 466 14.18 -31.42 14.24
CA ALA A 466 14.53 -32.56 13.39
C ALA A 466 13.67 -33.80 13.70
N ASN A 467 13.00 -33.81 14.84
CA ASN A 467 12.08 -34.86 15.26
C ASN A 467 11.06 -34.32 16.27
N GLY A 468 10.03 -35.10 16.58
CA GLY A 468 8.91 -34.67 17.43
C GLY A 468 9.18 -34.65 18.94
N ASN A 469 10.42 -34.90 19.40
CA ASN A 469 10.75 -34.91 20.81
C ASN A 469 11.28 -33.54 21.27
N SER A 470 11.18 -33.26 22.57
CA SER A 470 11.66 -32.01 23.18
C SER A 470 13.18 -31.79 23.08
N ASN A 471 13.97 -32.83 22.85
CA ASN A 471 15.41 -32.76 22.58
C ASN A 471 15.75 -32.73 21.07
N GLY A 472 14.72 -32.74 20.23
CA GLY A 472 14.82 -32.71 18.78
C GLY A 472 14.84 -31.30 18.20
N CYS A 473 14.86 -30.25 19.04
CA CYS A 473 14.78 -28.87 18.56
C CYS A 473 16.04 -28.51 17.77
N THR A 474 15.84 -27.83 16.64
CA THR A 474 16.91 -27.23 15.83
C THR A 474 16.92 -25.71 15.96
N SER A 475 15.84 -25.10 16.44
CA SER A 475 15.78 -23.69 16.86
C SER A 475 14.70 -23.49 17.94
N CYS A 476 14.78 -22.37 18.64
CA CYS A 476 13.88 -22.03 19.75
C CYS A 476 13.14 -20.72 19.48
N GLU A 477 12.00 -20.54 20.16
CA GLU A 477 11.30 -19.26 20.23
C GLU A 477 12.18 -18.17 20.88
N PRO A 478 11.94 -16.87 20.59
CA PRO A 478 12.68 -15.78 21.21
C PRO A 478 12.71 -15.89 22.74
N LYS A 479 13.84 -15.48 23.35
CA LYS A 479 14.14 -15.58 24.79
C LYS A 479 14.45 -16.99 25.29
N LYS A 480 14.47 -18.01 24.42
CA LYS A 480 14.91 -19.38 24.76
C LYS A 480 16.19 -19.74 24.00
N ALA A 481 17.16 -20.31 24.71
CA ALA A 481 18.42 -20.78 24.15
C ALA A 481 18.39 -22.30 23.91
N LEU A 482 18.98 -22.73 22.79
CA LEU A 482 19.11 -24.15 22.47
C LEU A 482 20.27 -24.75 23.27
N SER A 483 19.97 -25.73 24.12
CA SER A 483 20.95 -26.45 24.94
C SER A 483 21.25 -27.81 24.30
N TYR A 484 22.51 -28.08 24.03
CA TYR A 484 22.96 -29.36 23.44
C TYR A 484 23.34 -30.35 24.52
N GLU A 485 22.83 -31.57 24.41
CA GLU A 485 23.15 -32.70 25.29
C GLU A 485 23.80 -33.79 24.42
N GLY A 486 24.98 -33.51 23.85
CA GLY A 486 25.74 -34.41 22.97
C GLY A 486 26.46 -33.72 21.80
N GLU A 487 27.00 -34.50 20.86
CA GLU A 487 27.73 -34.01 19.68
C GLU A 487 26.83 -33.64 18.49
N GLY A 488 25.51 -33.84 18.61
CA GLY A 488 24.54 -33.56 17.55
C GLY A 488 24.19 -32.07 17.35
N ASN A 489 23.40 -31.79 16.31
CA ASN A 489 22.88 -30.45 15.98
C ASN A 489 21.46 -30.19 16.52
N THR A 490 20.94 -31.08 17.37
CA THR A 490 19.64 -30.92 18.04
C THR A 490 19.83 -30.70 19.52
N GLY A 491 18.87 -30.06 20.16
CA GLY A 491 18.90 -29.81 21.59
C GLY A 491 17.53 -29.54 22.19
N THR A 492 17.53 -29.13 23.45
CA THR A 492 16.33 -28.77 24.21
C THR A 492 16.29 -27.26 24.40
N CYS A 493 15.13 -26.64 24.16
CA CYS A 493 14.96 -25.20 24.37
C CYS A 493 14.80 -24.88 25.86
N LYS A 494 15.78 -24.18 26.44
CA LYS A 494 15.80 -23.71 27.83
C LYS A 494 15.64 -22.18 27.88
N PRO A 495 15.26 -21.57 29.01
CA PRO A 495 15.29 -20.12 29.16
C PRO A 495 16.65 -19.55 28.74
N GLY A 496 16.66 -18.36 28.13
CA GLY A 496 17.88 -17.64 27.79
C GLY A 496 18.72 -17.33 29.02
N CYS A 497 19.94 -16.85 28.78
CA CYS A 497 20.89 -16.54 29.84
C CYS A 497 20.35 -15.50 30.82
N GLU A 498 20.45 -15.80 32.11
CA GLU A 498 20.18 -14.88 33.22
C GLU A 498 21.49 -14.54 33.95
N PRO A 499 21.80 -13.25 34.18
CA PRO A 499 23.02 -12.86 34.89
C PRO A 499 23.09 -13.53 36.25
N ASN A 500 24.25 -14.08 36.59
CA ASN A 500 24.51 -14.81 37.82
C ASN A 500 23.79 -16.16 37.99
N ALA A 501 23.12 -16.70 36.96
CA ALA A 501 22.57 -18.06 36.97
C ALA A 501 23.48 -19.05 36.21
N ASN A 502 23.41 -20.34 36.56
CA ASN A 502 24.06 -21.45 35.83
C ASN A 502 25.55 -21.19 35.50
N ASN A 503 26.32 -20.68 36.47
CA ASN A 503 27.74 -20.30 36.35
C ASN A 503 28.07 -19.20 35.33
N CYS A 504 27.07 -18.54 34.73
CA CYS A 504 27.27 -17.37 33.92
C CYS A 504 27.30 -16.09 34.78
N GLU A 505 28.34 -15.27 34.64
CA GLU A 505 28.45 -13.95 35.28
C GLU A 505 27.67 -12.90 34.48
N LYS A 506 27.84 -12.89 33.14
CA LYS A 506 27.27 -11.86 32.24
C LYS A 506 26.59 -12.45 31.01
N CYS A 507 25.43 -11.91 30.67
CA CYS A 507 24.61 -12.29 29.51
C CYS A 507 24.51 -11.14 28.49
N GLU A 508 25.65 -10.58 28.07
CA GLU A 508 25.70 -9.40 27.18
C GLU A 508 25.62 -9.77 25.69
N LEU A 509 25.72 -11.06 25.34
CA LEU A 509 25.49 -11.54 23.98
C LEU A 509 24.00 -11.77 23.74
N THR A 510 23.43 -11.08 22.75
CA THR A 510 22.04 -11.29 22.31
C THR A 510 22.01 -11.61 20.82
N VAL A 511 21.37 -12.72 20.46
CA VAL A 511 21.18 -13.15 19.06
C VAL A 511 19.71 -13.51 18.87
N ASP A 512 19.08 -12.92 17.85
CA ASP A 512 17.65 -13.08 17.53
C ASP A 512 16.70 -12.88 18.76
N GLY A 513 17.07 -11.97 19.66
CA GLY A 513 16.30 -11.66 20.87
C GLY A 513 16.48 -12.64 22.03
N THR A 514 17.36 -13.63 21.91
CA THR A 514 17.75 -14.55 22.98
C THR A 514 19.10 -14.15 23.56
N ALA A 515 19.19 -14.06 24.89
CA ALA A 515 20.42 -13.80 25.60
C ALA A 515 21.24 -15.09 25.80
N TYR A 516 22.56 -15.00 25.66
CA TYR A 516 23.52 -16.08 25.81
C TYR A 516 24.65 -15.67 26.77
N CYS A 517 25.30 -16.65 27.38
CA CYS A 517 26.42 -16.34 28.26
C CYS A 517 27.59 -15.74 27.49
N SER A 518 28.12 -14.63 28.01
CA SER A 518 29.27 -13.89 27.47
C SER A 518 30.48 -13.89 28.40
N LYS A 519 30.28 -14.21 29.69
CA LYS A 519 31.36 -14.40 30.67
C LYS A 519 30.93 -15.36 31.76
N CYS A 520 31.77 -16.33 32.07
CA CYS A 520 31.60 -17.31 33.14
C CYS A 520 32.17 -16.80 34.46
N LYS A 521 31.58 -17.25 35.57
CA LYS A 521 32.04 -16.88 36.93
C LYS A 521 33.37 -17.53 37.28
N GLU A 522 33.59 -18.76 36.85
CA GLU A 522 34.82 -19.50 37.13
C GLU A 522 35.92 -19.11 36.15
N ALA A 523 37.09 -18.73 36.67
CA ALA A 523 38.23 -18.31 35.84
C ALA A 523 38.74 -19.40 34.88
N GLY A 524 38.50 -20.68 35.19
CA GLY A 524 38.87 -21.82 34.35
C GLY A 524 37.81 -22.21 33.29
N GLN A 525 36.71 -21.47 33.20
CA GLN A 525 35.61 -21.71 32.26
C GLN A 525 35.50 -20.58 31.23
N PHE A 526 34.84 -20.87 30.11
CA PHE A 526 34.50 -19.89 29.08
C PHE A 526 33.15 -20.27 28.43
N PRO A 527 32.45 -19.32 27.80
CA PRO A 527 31.24 -19.64 27.05
C PRO A 527 31.57 -20.45 25.79
N GLN A 528 31.03 -21.67 25.71
CA GLN A 528 31.03 -22.50 24.52
C GLN A 528 29.59 -22.62 24.01
N ASN A 529 29.33 -22.15 22.79
CA ASN A 529 27.97 -22.03 22.24
C ASN A 529 26.98 -21.29 23.19
N GLY A 530 27.49 -20.35 23.99
CA GLY A 530 26.68 -19.56 24.93
C GLY A 530 26.42 -20.21 26.30
N VAL A 531 27.04 -21.34 26.61
CA VAL A 531 26.99 -22.01 27.93
C VAL A 531 28.39 -22.17 28.51
N CYS A 532 28.56 -21.94 29.81
CA CYS A 532 29.86 -22.06 30.48
C CYS A 532 30.38 -23.49 30.47
N SER A 533 31.58 -23.68 29.92
CA SER A 533 32.27 -24.96 29.81
C SER A 533 33.70 -24.86 30.30
N ALA A 534 34.22 -25.94 30.88
CA ALA A 534 35.59 -25.98 31.40
C ALA A 534 36.63 -25.98 30.28
N ALA A 535 37.74 -25.26 30.48
CA ALA A 535 38.85 -25.16 29.52
C ALA A 535 39.84 -26.34 29.54
N ALA A 536 39.40 -27.52 29.99
CA ALA A 536 40.20 -28.75 30.05
C ALA A 536 39.34 -29.96 29.62
N GLY A 537 39.76 -30.70 28.58
CA GLY A 537 39.01 -31.85 28.05
C GLY A 537 39.30 -32.15 26.57
N LYS A 538 38.64 -33.19 26.02
CA LYS A 538 38.95 -33.84 24.71
C LYS A 538 38.69 -33.00 23.44
N ALA A 539 38.13 -31.79 23.54
CA ALA A 539 38.09 -30.84 22.43
C ALA A 539 38.30 -29.43 22.98
N ILE A 540 39.55 -28.96 22.99
CA ILE A 540 39.87 -27.61 23.44
C ILE A 540 39.42 -26.63 22.36
N THR A 541 38.21 -26.07 22.52
CA THR A 541 37.65 -25.04 21.61
C THR A 541 38.22 -23.66 21.91
N CYS A 542 38.84 -23.46 23.07
CA CYS A 542 39.50 -22.23 23.49
C CYS A 542 41.02 -22.42 23.63
N THR A 543 41.81 -21.82 22.73
CA THR A 543 43.27 -21.98 22.69
C THR A 543 44.00 -20.97 23.57
N THR A 544 43.42 -19.80 23.81
CA THR A 544 43.95 -18.78 24.73
C THR A 544 42.88 -18.38 25.74
N LYS A 545 43.16 -18.64 27.02
CA LYS A 545 42.20 -18.45 28.12
C LYS A 545 42.26 -17.03 28.66
N GLY A 546 41.11 -16.39 28.81
CA GLY A 546 40.94 -15.20 29.64
C GLY A 546 40.31 -15.57 31.00
N THR A 547 39.94 -14.57 31.81
CA THR A 547 39.26 -14.78 33.09
C THR A 547 37.75 -14.93 32.88
N GLY A 548 37.27 -16.18 32.79
CA GLY A 548 35.86 -16.49 32.54
C GLY A 548 35.42 -16.31 31.08
N VAL A 549 36.37 -16.06 30.17
CA VAL A 549 36.16 -15.84 28.73
C VAL A 549 37.23 -16.56 27.93
N CYS A 550 37.03 -16.66 26.62
CA CYS A 550 38.04 -17.12 25.68
C CYS A 550 38.58 -15.96 24.83
N ASP A 551 39.89 -15.73 24.90
CA ASP A 551 40.57 -14.69 24.13
C ASP A 551 40.88 -15.14 22.70
N LYS A 552 41.08 -16.45 22.49
CA LYS A 552 41.29 -17.04 21.16
C LYS A 552 40.70 -18.43 21.06
N CYS A 553 39.84 -18.65 20.07
CA CYS A 553 39.27 -19.97 19.82
C CYS A 553 40.21 -20.85 19.00
N ALA A 554 39.91 -22.15 18.90
CA ALA A 554 40.57 -23.00 17.92
C ALA A 554 40.17 -22.59 16.49
N ASN A 555 41.03 -22.88 15.51
CA ASN A 555 40.77 -22.56 14.11
C ASN A 555 39.48 -23.24 13.63
N GLY A 556 38.69 -22.55 12.81
CA GLY A 556 37.39 -23.04 12.33
C GLY A 556 36.22 -22.84 13.31
N LEU A 557 36.46 -22.22 14.48
CA LEU A 557 35.40 -21.76 15.39
C LEU A 557 35.22 -20.25 15.30
N LEU A 558 34.02 -19.78 15.61
CA LEU A 558 33.70 -18.35 15.69
C LEU A 558 33.97 -17.82 17.10
N ARG A 559 34.88 -16.85 17.24
CA ARG A 559 35.01 -16.05 18.47
C ARG A 559 33.98 -14.94 18.50
N MET A 560 33.14 -14.91 19.54
CA MET A 560 32.08 -13.93 19.67
C MET A 560 31.84 -13.57 21.15
N ASN A 561 31.90 -12.28 21.52
CA ASN A 561 31.63 -11.75 22.86
C ASN A 561 32.20 -12.61 24.01
N GLY A 562 33.48 -12.98 23.92
CA GLY A 562 34.19 -13.73 24.96
C GLY A 562 33.97 -15.25 24.95
N GLY A 563 33.27 -15.81 23.96
CA GLY A 563 33.06 -17.25 23.81
C GLY A 563 33.49 -17.82 22.45
N CYS A 564 33.44 -19.14 22.34
CA CYS A 564 33.71 -19.90 21.11
C CYS A 564 32.45 -20.63 20.63
N TYR A 565 32.12 -20.45 19.35
CA TYR A 565 30.86 -20.90 18.76
C TYR A 565 31.11 -21.73 17.50
N GLU A 566 30.35 -22.81 17.37
CA GLU A 566 30.33 -23.63 16.15
C GLU A 566 29.35 -23.02 15.14
N THR A 567 29.71 -22.99 13.85
CA THR A 567 28.82 -22.48 12.78
C THR A 567 27.68 -23.45 12.44
N THR A 568 27.71 -24.67 12.97
CA THR A 568 26.66 -25.68 12.83
C THR A 568 25.64 -25.64 13.97
N LYS A 569 25.94 -24.94 15.07
CA LYS A 569 25.12 -24.85 16.28
C LYS A 569 24.72 -23.42 16.58
N PHE A 570 23.50 -23.22 17.06
CA PHE A 570 23.06 -21.94 17.63
C PHE A 570 23.84 -21.59 18.91
N PRO A 571 24.16 -20.30 19.13
CA PRO A 571 23.84 -19.17 18.26
C PRO A 571 24.85 -18.93 17.11
N GLY A 572 25.98 -19.65 17.06
CA GLY A 572 27.01 -19.42 16.03
C GLY A 572 26.47 -19.51 14.60
N LYS A 573 25.62 -20.52 14.33
CA LYS A 573 24.96 -20.75 13.05
C LYS A 573 24.12 -19.57 12.54
N SER A 574 23.47 -18.82 13.42
CA SER A 574 22.65 -17.66 12.99
C SER A 574 23.48 -16.40 12.76
N VAL A 575 24.71 -16.36 13.26
CA VAL A 575 25.58 -15.19 13.15
C VAL A 575 26.62 -15.35 12.03
N CYS A 576 27.11 -16.56 11.79
CA CYS A 576 28.22 -16.80 10.87
C CYS A 576 27.96 -18.03 10.00
N LEU A 577 27.92 -17.82 8.68
CA LEU A 577 27.71 -18.89 7.70
C LEU A 577 28.96 -19.75 7.51
N ALA A 578 30.15 -19.15 7.65
CA ALA A 578 31.43 -19.84 7.57
C ALA A 578 32.47 -19.16 8.47
N ALA A 579 33.11 -19.94 9.34
CA ALA A 579 34.27 -19.51 10.11
C ALA A 579 35.53 -19.67 9.26
N ALA A 580 36.53 -18.81 9.49
CA ALA A 580 37.78 -18.88 8.75
C ALA A 580 38.61 -20.12 9.14
N GLU A 581 39.05 -20.90 8.15
CA GLU A 581 39.80 -22.16 8.36
C GLU A 581 41.12 -22.00 9.14
N ALA A 582 41.74 -20.82 9.07
CA ALA A 582 43.04 -20.53 9.69
C ALA A 582 42.96 -19.54 10.86
N SER A 583 41.77 -19.15 11.30
CA SER A 583 41.58 -18.22 12.42
C SER A 583 40.29 -18.51 13.19
N ASP A 584 39.98 -17.69 14.18
CA ASP A 584 38.73 -17.71 14.95
C ASP A 584 37.75 -16.60 14.53
N ALA A 585 37.97 -15.99 13.37
CA ALA A 585 37.10 -14.95 12.82
C ALA A 585 35.97 -15.54 11.97
N CYS A 586 34.86 -14.82 11.90
CA CYS A 586 33.83 -15.11 10.90
C CYS A 586 34.30 -14.66 9.52
N GLN A 587 34.35 -15.59 8.55
CA GLN A 587 34.66 -15.26 7.16
C GLN A 587 33.44 -14.68 6.46
N THR A 588 32.27 -15.28 6.68
CA THR A 588 31.01 -14.89 6.04
C THR A 588 29.94 -14.65 7.09
N PRO A 589 29.79 -13.39 7.59
CA PRO A 589 28.72 -13.04 8.51
C PRO A 589 27.34 -13.27 7.88
N ALA A 590 26.37 -13.69 8.70
CA ALA A 590 24.99 -13.81 8.28
C ALA A 590 24.32 -12.42 8.17
N ASP A 591 23.30 -12.33 7.33
CA ASP A 591 22.58 -11.09 7.05
C ASP A 591 21.97 -10.45 8.32
N GLY A 592 22.39 -9.23 8.64
CA GLY A 592 21.98 -8.48 9.83
C GLY A 592 22.99 -8.52 10.97
N TYR A 593 24.15 -9.15 10.78
CA TYR A 593 25.20 -9.21 11.78
C TYR A 593 26.54 -8.73 11.21
N LYS A 594 27.35 -8.12 12.08
CA LYS A 594 28.75 -7.82 11.83
C LYS A 594 29.56 -8.19 13.06
N LEU A 595 30.75 -8.75 12.86
CA LEU A 595 31.74 -8.90 13.93
C LEU A 595 32.85 -7.88 13.76
N ASN A 596 33.15 -7.15 14.83
CA ASN A 596 34.32 -6.28 14.91
C ASN A 596 35.29 -6.83 15.95
N ASN A 597 36.36 -7.49 15.50
CA ASN A 597 37.35 -8.14 16.35
C ASN A 597 36.76 -9.12 17.39
N GLY A 598 35.66 -9.81 17.05
CA GLY A 598 34.96 -10.73 17.95
C GLY A 598 33.85 -10.10 18.78
N ALA A 599 33.62 -8.79 18.71
CA ALA A 599 32.41 -8.17 19.25
C ALA A 599 31.29 -8.22 18.20
N LEU A 600 30.15 -8.80 18.55
CA LEU A 600 28.95 -8.85 17.72
C LEU A 600 28.25 -7.49 17.70
N ILE A 601 27.97 -7.01 16.50
CA ILE A 601 27.12 -5.86 16.21
C ILE A 601 25.89 -6.40 15.48
N THR A 602 24.73 -6.20 16.09
CA THR A 602 23.43 -6.49 15.44
C THR A 602 23.00 -5.26 14.66
N CYS A 603 22.72 -5.44 13.37
CA CYS A 603 22.25 -4.36 12.52
C CYS A 603 20.79 -4.01 12.83
N SER A 604 20.37 -2.79 12.49
CA SER A 604 18.96 -2.39 12.54
C SER A 604 18.08 -3.34 11.72
N ALA A 605 16.79 -3.42 12.07
CA ALA A 605 15.81 -4.21 11.32
C ALA A 605 15.86 -3.91 9.81
N GLY A 606 15.72 -4.97 8.98
CA GLY A 606 15.80 -4.85 7.52
C GLY A 606 17.21 -4.64 6.95
N CYS A 607 18.24 -4.51 7.78
CA CYS A 607 19.61 -4.30 7.31
C CYS A 607 20.35 -5.62 7.06
N LYS A 608 21.04 -5.73 5.92
CA LYS A 608 21.87 -6.88 5.54
C LYS A 608 23.29 -6.75 6.10
N THR A 609 23.93 -5.61 5.86
CA THR A 609 25.28 -5.29 6.37
C THR A 609 25.27 -3.90 6.98
N CYS A 610 25.93 -3.70 8.12
CA CYS A 610 25.97 -2.42 8.80
C CYS A 610 27.36 -2.06 9.33
N THR A 611 27.62 -0.77 9.50
CA THR A 611 28.84 -0.28 10.14
C THR A 611 28.69 -0.25 11.65
N SER A 612 27.50 0.12 12.13
CA SER A 612 27.05 0.09 13.52
C SER A 612 25.55 -0.25 13.59
N GLN A 613 25.00 -0.44 14.80
CA GLN A 613 23.59 -0.79 14.99
C GLN A 613 22.61 0.13 14.24
N ASP A 614 22.90 1.44 14.16
CA ASP A 614 22.04 2.45 13.53
C ASP A 614 22.53 2.93 12.15
N GLN A 615 23.55 2.29 11.58
CA GLN A 615 24.15 2.68 10.29
C GLN A 615 24.19 1.48 9.34
N CYS A 616 23.13 1.31 8.56
CA CYS A 616 23.05 0.25 7.57
C CYS A 616 23.79 0.59 6.27
N ASP A 617 24.68 -0.30 5.83
CA ASP A 617 25.42 -0.17 4.58
C ASP A 617 24.64 -0.75 3.40
N THR A 618 23.92 -1.85 3.59
CA THR A 618 23.10 -2.51 2.55
C THR A 618 21.84 -3.08 3.19
N CYS A 619 20.66 -2.81 2.62
CA CYS A 619 19.40 -3.38 3.08
C CYS A 619 19.22 -4.82 2.60
N LYS A 620 18.41 -5.61 3.32
CA LYS A 620 17.96 -6.93 2.89
C LYS A 620 17.05 -6.80 1.67
N ALA A 621 16.91 -7.87 0.88
CA ALA A 621 15.88 -7.92 -0.16
C ALA A 621 14.50 -7.63 0.45
N GLY A 622 13.68 -6.86 -0.26
CA GLY A 622 12.41 -6.37 0.28
C GLY A 622 12.52 -5.13 1.19
N TYR A 623 13.68 -4.46 1.25
CA TYR A 623 13.88 -3.22 2.01
C TYR A 623 14.68 -2.16 1.22
N ALA A 624 14.36 -0.89 1.45
CA ALA A 624 15.06 0.27 0.88
C ALA A 624 15.62 1.21 1.97
N LYS A 625 16.68 1.94 1.65
CA LYS A 625 17.28 2.94 2.54
C LYS A 625 16.45 4.21 2.59
N THR A 626 16.27 4.77 3.77
CA THR A 626 15.69 6.12 3.96
C THR A 626 16.73 7.21 3.72
N GLY A 627 16.35 8.34 3.09
CA GLY A 627 17.21 9.52 2.95
C GLY A 627 17.47 10.22 4.29
N GLY A 628 18.73 10.60 4.58
CA GLY A 628 19.16 11.29 5.81
C GLY A 628 20.54 10.87 6.33
N ASN A 629 20.96 11.41 7.49
CA ASN A 629 22.26 11.10 8.14
C ASN A 629 22.29 9.73 8.86
N THR A 630 21.14 9.09 9.08
CA THR A 630 21.03 7.74 9.62
C THR A 630 20.51 6.80 8.54
N LYS A 631 21.38 5.89 8.07
CA LYS A 631 21.06 4.95 7.00
C LYS A 631 20.19 3.80 7.55
N LYS A 632 18.89 4.01 7.72
CA LYS A 632 17.94 2.95 8.13
C LYS A 632 17.27 2.30 6.92
N CYS A 633 16.83 1.07 7.09
CA CYS A 633 16.09 0.31 6.07
C CYS A 633 14.62 0.26 6.43
N VAL A 634 13.75 0.57 5.47
CA VAL A 634 12.29 0.43 5.56
C VAL A 634 11.83 -0.64 4.59
N PRO A 635 10.77 -1.41 4.92
CA PRO A 635 10.25 -2.42 4.01
C PRO A 635 9.77 -1.75 2.71
N CYS A 636 9.89 -2.48 1.60
CA CYS A 636 9.29 -2.06 0.33
C CYS A 636 7.77 -1.91 0.49
N ALA A 637 7.16 -1.17 -0.44
CA ALA A 637 5.71 -1.11 -0.55
C ALA A 637 5.10 -2.52 -0.64
N THR A 638 3.89 -2.69 -0.11
CA THR A 638 3.23 -4.00 0.10
C THR A 638 3.07 -4.84 -1.17
N GLU A 639 3.01 -4.18 -2.31
CA GLU A 639 2.89 -4.73 -3.66
C GLU A 639 4.23 -5.17 -4.26
N CYS A 640 5.36 -4.81 -3.65
CA CYS A 640 6.70 -5.20 -4.07
C CYS A 640 7.22 -6.37 -3.22
N SER A 641 7.81 -7.39 -3.86
CA SER A 641 8.68 -8.35 -3.17
C SER A 641 10.11 -7.82 -3.06
N GLU A 642 10.55 -7.02 -4.04
CA GLU A 642 11.80 -6.28 -4.03
C GLU A 642 11.60 -4.87 -4.58
N CYS A 643 12.37 -3.91 -4.08
CA CYS A 643 12.32 -2.51 -4.49
C CYS A 643 13.72 -1.93 -4.67
N ASN A 644 13.78 -0.74 -5.25
CA ASN A 644 14.99 0.03 -5.39
C ASN A 644 15.66 0.22 -4.03
N ALA A 645 16.97 0.02 -3.97
CA ALA A 645 17.75 0.07 -2.74
C ALA A 645 17.66 1.41 -1.98
N ASN A 646 17.22 2.50 -2.62
CA ASN A 646 17.10 3.84 -2.03
C ASN A 646 15.67 4.41 -2.09
N ASP A 647 14.69 3.65 -2.59
CA ASP A 647 13.31 4.10 -2.69
C ASP A 647 12.35 2.91 -2.53
N ALA A 648 11.68 2.86 -1.38
CA ALA A 648 10.76 1.78 -1.01
C ALA A 648 9.52 1.69 -1.92
N THR A 649 9.22 2.76 -2.66
CA THR A 649 8.02 2.85 -3.51
C THR A 649 8.26 2.38 -4.95
N LYS A 650 9.53 2.19 -5.35
CA LYS A 650 9.90 1.76 -6.69
C LYS A 650 10.18 0.27 -6.70
N CYS A 651 9.24 -0.54 -7.17
CA CYS A 651 9.41 -1.99 -7.19
C CYS A 651 10.38 -2.43 -8.30
N THR A 652 11.26 -3.38 -7.97
CA THR A 652 12.10 -4.11 -8.94
C THR A 652 11.55 -5.50 -9.21
N VAL A 653 10.87 -6.11 -8.22
CA VAL A 653 10.16 -7.38 -8.34
C VAL A 653 8.83 -7.26 -7.61
N CYS A 654 7.77 -7.76 -8.23
CA CYS A 654 6.43 -7.70 -7.65
C CYS A 654 6.15 -8.83 -6.68
N ALA A 655 5.32 -8.54 -5.69
CA ALA A 655 4.78 -9.56 -4.80
C ALA A 655 3.86 -10.51 -5.59
N ALA A 656 3.66 -11.73 -5.08
CA ALA A 656 2.73 -12.68 -5.68
C ALA A 656 1.33 -12.06 -5.81
N GLY A 657 0.71 -12.23 -6.97
CA GLY A 657 -0.58 -11.59 -7.29
C GLY A 657 -0.48 -10.18 -7.86
N TYR A 658 0.74 -9.68 -8.12
CA TYR A 658 0.98 -8.40 -8.79
C TYR A 658 1.89 -8.58 -10.01
N TYR A 659 1.67 -7.81 -11.07
CA TYR A 659 2.56 -7.73 -12.23
C TYR A 659 3.31 -6.38 -12.27
N PRO A 660 4.53 -6.36 -12.82
CA PRO A 660 5.28 -5.13 -13.00
C PRO A 660 4.68 -4.31 -14.14
N SER A 661 4.40 -3.03 -13.87
CA SER A 661 4.18 -2.00 -14.88
C SER A 661 5.03 -0.78 -14.52
N LYS A 662 6.04 -0.50 -15.37
CA LYS A 662 7.07 0.53 -15.12
C LYS A 662 7.81 0.25 -13.79
N GLU A 663 7.90 1.22 -12.89
CA GLU A 663 8.54 1.09 -11.56
C GLU A 663 7.52 0.73 -10.45
N LYS A 664 6.33 0.25 -10.80
CA LYS A 664 5.26 -0.10 -9.85
C LYS A 664 4.76 -1.53 -10.07
N CYS A 665 4.17 -2.09 -9.04
CA CYS A 665 3.50 -3.39 -9.08
C CYS A 665 2.00 -3.21 -8.94
N ILE A 666 1.25 -3.87 -9.80
CA ILE A 666 -0.21 -3.69 -9.92
C ILE A 666 -0.86 -5.04 -9.80
N ALA A 667 -1.93 -5.12 -9.01
CA ALA A 667 -2.61 -6.39 -8.76
C ALA A 667 -3.10 -7.01 -10.07
N CYS A 668 -2.99 -8.33 -10.18
CA CYS A 668 -3.30 -9.08 -11.40
C CYS A 668 -4.75 -8.94 -11.89
N ASP A 669 -5.67 -8.54 -11.01
CA ASP A 669 -7.07 -8.26 -11.33
C ASP A 669 -7.34 -6.78 -11.67
N LYS A 670 -6.31 -5.93 -11.66
CA LYS A 670 -6.39 -4.50 -11.95
C LYS A 670 -5.57 -4.13 -13.19
N SER A 671 -6.07 -3.17 -13.93
CA SER A 671 -5.38 -2.57 -15.07
C SER A 671 -4.45 -1.45 -14.59
N ASP A 672 -3.39 -1.19 -15.35
CA ASP A 672 -2.37 -0.20 -14.98
C ASP A 672 -2.74 1.26 -15.30
N GLY A 673 -3.96 1.49 -15.77
CA GLY A 673 -4.41 2.78 -16.29
C GLY A 673 -3.72 3.18 -17.59
N GLY A 674 -2.99 2.26 -18.23
CA GLY A 674 -2.25 2.45 -19.46
C GLY A 674 -2.49 1.30 -20.43
N SER A 675 -1.43 0.59 -20.80
CA SER A 675 -1.44 -0.40 -21.88
C SER A 675 -1.71 -1.82 -21.41
N ILE A 676 -1.69 -2.10 -20.10
CA ILE A 676 -1.85 -3.46 -19.55
C ILE A 676 -3.18 -3.57 -18.81
N THR A 677 -3.99 -4.56 -19.20
CA THR A 677 -5.29 -4.82 -18.57
C THR A 677 -5.22 -6.01 -17.62
N GLY A 678 -5.77 -5.85 -16.42
CA GLY A 678 -5.88 -6.93 -15.44
C GLY A 678 -6.94 -7.95 -15.84
N VAL A 679 -6.82 -9.19 -15.35
CA VAL A 679 -7.83 -10.25 -15.52
C VAL A 679 -8.60 -10.41 -14.22
N ALA A 680 -9.91 -10.19 -14.25
CA ALA A 680 -10.77 -10.30 -13.07
C ALA A 680 -10.58 -11.65 -12.37
N ASN A 681 -10.44 -11.63 -11.04
CA ASN A 681 -10.17 -12.79 -10.20
C ASN A 681 -8.84 -13.51 -10.47
N CYS A 682 -7.86 -12.87 -11.11
CA CYS A 682 -6.55 -13.47 -11.28
C CYS A 682 -5.70 -13.38 -10.00
N ALA A 683 -5.24 -14.53 -9.49
CA ALA A 683 -4.44 -14.67 -8.28
C ALA A 683 -2.92 -14.57 -8.54
N SER A 684 -2.46 -14.89 -9.75
CA SER A 684 -1.06 -14.80 -10.16
C SER A 684 -0.98 -14.61 -11.66
N CYS A 685 -0.10 -13.72 -12.12
CA CYS A 685 -0.02 -13.34 -13.52
C CYS A 685 1.37 -12.83 -13.92
N ALA A 686 1.59 -12.70 -15.23
CA ALA A 686 2.71 -11.99 -15.82
C ALA A 686 2.23 -10.88 -16.77
N PRO A 687 3.01 -9.81 -16.97
CA PRO A 687 2.70 -8.79 -17.96
C PRO A 687 2.80 -9.37 -19.38
N PRO A 688 2.05 -8.83 -20.35
CA PRO A 688 2.11 -9.29 -21.74
C PRO A 688 3.49 -9.03 -22.35
N SER A 689 4.02 -9.99 -23.12
CA SER A 689 5.36 -9.91 -23.74
C SER A 689 5.53 -8.73 -24.71
N ALA A 690 4.43 -8.22 -25.27
CA ALA A 690 4.43 -7.07 -26.16
C ALA A 690 4.41 -5.71 -25.42
N GLY A 691 4.35 -5.71 -24.08
CA GLY A 691 4.24 -4.49 -23.27
C GLY A 691 2.85 -3.84 -23.26
N SER A 692 1.90 -4.38 -24.03
CA SER A 692 0.50 -3.97 -24.08
C SER A 692 -0.44 -5.16 -24.25
N GLY A 693 -1.61 -5.12 -23.62
CA GLY A 693 -2.63 -6.18 -23.66
C GLY A 693 -3.01 -6.70 -22.27
N SER A 694 -3.82 -7.77 -22.25
CA SER A 694 -4.20 -8.42 -20.99
C SER A 694 -3.02 -9.10 -20.33
N VAL A 695 -2.96 -9.06 -18.99
CA VAL A 695 -2.03 -9.87 -18.22
C VAL A 695 -2.26 -11.36 -18.51
N LEU A 696 -1.16 -12.11 -18.50
CA LEU A 696 -1.16 -13.55 -18.64
C LEU A 696 -1.50 -14.18 -17.29
N CYS A 697 -2.76 -14.55 -17.07
CA CYS A 697 -3.19 -15.11 -15.80
C CYS A 697 -2.76 -16.57 -15.64
N TYR A 698 -1.98 -16.89 -14.61
CA TYR A 698 -1.51 -18.25 -14.29
C TYR A 698 -2.42 -18.99 -13.31
N LEU A 699 -3.06 -18.27 -12.40
CA LEU A 699 -3.92 -18.80 -11.35
C LEU A 699 -5.13 -17.89 -11.15
N MET A 700 -6.30 -18.47 -10.91
CA MET A 700 -7.51 -17.73 -10.52
C MET A 700 -7.73 -17.85 -9.00
N ASN A 701 -8.24 -16.80 -8.36
CA ASN A 701 -8.78 -16.84 -7.00
C ASN A 701 -10.01 -17.76 -7.00
N GLY A 702 -10.14 -18.60 -5.96
CA GLY A 702 -10.97 -19.81 -5.96
C GLY A 702 -12.38 -19.73 -6.60
N GLU A 703 -12.71 -20.83 -7.29
CA GLU A 703 -14.04 -21.33 -7.70
C GLU A 703 -15.05 -20.27 -8.19
N SER A 704 -14.93 -19.89 -9.46
CA SER A 704 -16.07 -19.45 -10.25
C SER A 704 -16.29 -20.40 -11.42
N THR A 705 -17.35 -21.19 -11.26
CA THR A 705 -18.16 -21.79 -12.31
C THR A 705 -18.42 -20.80 -13.44
N GLY A 706 -17.85 -21.08 -14.62
CA GLY A 706 -17.95 -20.23 -15.80
C GLY A 706 -17.65 -20.92 -17.12
N GLY A 707 -18.13 -22.17 -17.29
CA GLY A 707 -18.57 -22.74 -18.57
C GLY A 707 -17.56 -23.05 -19.69
N SER A 708 -17.14 -24.32 -19.76
CA SER A 708 -17.31 -25.12 -20.99
C SER A 708 -17.35 -26.61 -20.64
N THR A 709 -18.36 -27.29 -21.16
CA THR A 709 -18.67 -28.69 -20.93
C THR A 709 -17.67 -29.61 -21.63
N ASN A 710 -16.91 -30.38 -20.86
CA ASN A 710 -16.62 -31.79 -21.14
C ASN A 710 -16.23 -32.50 -19.84
N LYS A 711 -17.12 -33.37 -19.36
CA LYS A 711 -16.90 -34.28 -18.22
C LYS A 711 -15.88 -35.35 -18.61
N SER A 712 -14.95 -35.64 -17.71
CA SER A 712 -14.60 -37.00 -17.23
C SER A 712 -13.50 -36.91 -16.16
N GLY A 713 -13.74 -37.45 -14.97
CA GLY A 713 -12.75 -37.56 -13.89
C GLY A 713 -13.27 -37.04 -12.54
N LEU A 714 -13.55 -37.95 -11.60
CA LEU A 714 -14.11 -37.64 -10.28
C LEU A 714 -13.18 -36.76 -9.44
N SER A 715 -13.73 -35.66 -8.90
CA SER A 715 -13.11 -34.89 -7.82
C SER A 715 -13.49 -35.49 -6.47
N THR A 716 -12.49 -35.92 -5.71
CA THR A 716 -12.56 -36.19 -4.27
C THR A 716 -12.73 -34.87 -3.52
N GLY A 717 -13.98 -34.42 -3.43
CA GLY A 717 -14.43 -33.26 -2.65
C GLY A 717 -15.72 -33.57 -1.91
N ALA A 718 -15.88 -34.81 -1.43
CA ALA A 718 -16.91 -35.21 -0.50
C ALA A 718 -16.21 -35.72 0.76
N ILE A 719 -15.98 -34.83 1.73
CA ILE A 719 -16.00 -35.03 3.19
C ILE A 719 -15.60 -33.68 3.82
N ALA A 720 -16.37 -33.25 4.82
CA ALA A 720 -16.30 -32.00 5.60
C ALA A 720 -17.03 -30.76 5.00
N GLY A 721 -18.35 -30.73 5.19
CA GLY A 721 -19.14 -29.50 4.97
C GLY A 721 -20.66 -29.64 4.94
N ILE A 722 -21.27 -30.65 5.56
CA ILE A 722 -22.74 -30.72 5.72
C ILE A 722 -23.06 -31.07 7.17
N SER A 723 -23.26 -30.05 8.02
CA SER A 723 -23.83 -30.26 9.36
C SER A 723 -24.26 -28.96 10.04
N VAL A 724 -25.13 -28.18 9.36
CA VAL A 724 -26.01 -27.22 10.07
C VAL A 724 -27.46 -27.29 9.58
N ALA A 725 -27.71 -27.64 8.31
CA ALA A 725 -29.08 -27.77 7.80
C ALA A 725 -29.82 -29.02 8.33
N ALA A 726 -29.13 -30.16 8.48
CA ALA A 726 -29.74 -31.40 9.00
C ALA A 726 -30.06 -31.32 10.51
N VAL A 727 -29.23 -30.61 11.30
CA VAL A 727 -29.46 -30.45 12.74
C VAL A 727 -30.65 -29.52 13.00
N VAL A 728 -30.85 -28.47 12.19
CA VAL A 728 -32.02 -27.59 12.31
C VAL A 728 -33.32 -28.31 11.92
N ILE A 729 -33.28 -29.18 10.90
CA ILE A 729 -34.45 -29.98 10.50
C ILE A 729 -34.79 -31.05 11.55
N VAL A 730 -33.79 -31.73 12.11
CA VAL A 730 -34.01 -32.73 13.17
C VAL A 730 -34.41 -32.08 14.49
N ALA A 731 -33.83 -30.94 14.87
CA ALA A 731 -34.25 -30.19 16.06
C ALA A 731 -35.65 -29.58 15.90
N GLY A 732 -36.00 -29.12 14.69
CA GLY A 732 -37.35 -28.65 14.35
C GLY A 732 -38.39 -29.76 14.39
N LEU A 733 -38.06 -30.96 13.89
CA LEU A 733 -38.94 -32.13 13.95
C LEU A 733 -39.12 -32.64 15.39
N VAL A 734 -38.06 -32.68 16.19
CA VAL A 734 -38.15 -33.09 17.60
C VAL A 734 -38.92 -32.05 18.42
N GLY A 735 -38.72 -30.75 18.18
CA GLY A 735 -39.50 -29.68 18.81
C GLY A 735 -40.99 -29.71 18.45
N PHE A 736 -41.31 -29.98 17.18
CA PHE A 736 -42.69 -30.13 16.72
C PHE A 736 -43.35 -31.38 17.31
N LEU A 737 -42.64 -32.51 17.41
CA LEU A 737 -43.14 -33.72 18.04
C LEU A 737 -43.35 -33.56 19.56
N CYS A 738 -42.44 -32.89 20.27
CA CYS A 738 -42.61 -32.58 21.68
C CYS A 738 -43.80 -31.63 21.93
N TRP A 739 -44.00 -30.62 21.08
CA TRP A 739 -45.17 -29.74 21.17
C TRP A 739 -46.47 -30.48 20.88
N TRP A 740 -46.49 -31.34 19.86
CA TRP A 740 -47.66 -32.14 19.48
C TRP A 740 -48.07 -33.13 20.57
N PHE A 741 -47.13 -33.81 21.22
CA PHE A 741 -47.44 -34.75 22.31
C PHE A 741 -47.82 -34.06 23.63
N ILE A 742 -47.30 -32.88 23.92
CA ILE A 742 -47.61 -32.14 25.16
C ILE A 742 -48.94 -31.37 25.05
N CYS A 743 -49.27 -30.80 23.88
CA CYS A 743 -50.47 -29.97 23.71
C CYS A 743 -51.72 -30.75 23.28
N ARG A 744 -51.60 -32.02 22.86
CA ARG A 744 -52.76 -32.85 22.46
C ARG A 744 -53.31 -33.74 23.58
N GLY A 745 -52.75 -33.65 24.79
CA GLY A 745 -53.22 -34.34 26.01
C GLY A 745 -54.12 -33.50 26.93
N LYS A 746 -54.56 -32.33 26.49
CA LYS A 746 -55.54 -31.49 27.22
C LYS A 746 -56.58 -30.92 26.24
N ALA A 747 -57.37 -31.84 25.68
CA ALA A 747 -58.72 -31.61 25.19
C ALA A 747 -59.55 -32.83 25.59
#